data_AF-A0A0E0GFF4-F1
#
_entry.id   AF-A0A0E0GFF4-F1
#
_cell.length_a   1.000
_cell.length_b   1.000
_cell.length_c   1.000
_cell.angle_alpha   90.00
_cell.angle_beta   90.00
_cell.angle_gamma   90.00
#
_symmetry.space_group_name_H-M   'P 1'
#
loop_
_entity.id
_entity.type
_entity.pdbx_description
1 polymer ?
#
loop_
_entity_poly.entity_id
_entity_poly.type
_entity_poly.pdbx_seq_one_letter_code
_entity_poly.pdbx_strand_id
1 'polypeptide(L)'
;MATAGVVVEEAVRRYAGGKPAELLPALLGLLSRQQPSSGWARALASQLHADVAKRPLSAAASNSLLCYFLRSSRLDLALHHLRCRSTPRDSLTYNTLLNHLPASSSSSTTFRLFRFAMRHAHAAFHPNVASLLSLLRASSSYSDHFLHMIHAYLLKTPASIHTPVANSLLSLYATLGDFASAAILFGEMPDRDVASWTSMIGACLGSGYADQALRLFREMLADGALQPDGVVVVVVLRACAMLEDVRAGASVHAVATRRGLQGDLFVDNSLVDMYAKCLDLRSARKVFDLIAVKNVVSWNTMLSGLVHAGSYPEALHLLALQIGVVGDETTLAVLLQLCKKKRLGGQAARSVHGAAIRRRLLSMALLNALLDAYGKCGLVEDVLRLFQGMRERNVITWSTVIAACAHNGRPHAAMACFVAMLETGERPNSITVLSLVEACGSCAEMWASRRAHGVAVRSGLGFELAVGNALVHMYGKCGELGASARVFDTMPVKDVLTWNSMIGALGMNGRARDALALLHRMEAEGDEVRPNGVTMLAALWACAHGGLVEEGIGCLESMARQSLQPRVEHVSCVVDMLARAGDLDGAAEIVRRSSGGGSPAAWSALLSACRRRGDGGGGEVGRSAAARVLELEPGKSAGYLMSMGMGLGKGWAAGMRWAMREKGVKVESGHSVVQHAGGSERDLRPGGVRNELILLALPAVLGQAIDPLAQLMETAYIGRLGALELASAGIGVSVFNIVSKIFNIPLLSIATSFVAEDISKNASKHSSSGKLELSSVSSALVLAAGIGTIEALALFLGSGLFLKLMGVSPASPMHKPAKLFLSLRALGAPANVIMLAVQGIFRGFKDTKTPVFFIGLGNLSAVVLLPLLIYVFRLGITGAAISTVASQYVDQLVIDRAFIHGPCPFCPLMNGLFRELLFSILFRGGMLLGRTLSILLTMTIGTSMAARQGPTAMAAHQICLQVWLAVSLLADALAVSAQAMIASSYAILDYKRVQKIAMFALQFVCASQPINALAFIFDGLHYGVSDFDYVAQATIAVGVMSSLVLLYAPSVFGLAGVWAGLTTLMGLRMASGILR
;
A
#
# COMPACT_ATOMS: atom_id res chain seq x y z
N MET A 1 -62.08 14.25 -2.24
CA MET A 1 -61.57 13.01 -2.86
C MET A 1 -61.91 11.73 -2.06
N ALA A 2 -61.84 11.73 -0.72
CA ALA A 2 -62.21 10.55 0.08
C ALA A 2 -63.71 10.15 -0.01
N THR A 3 -64.62 11.11 -0.15
CA THR A 3 -66.06 10.86 -0.33
C THR A 3 -66.44 10.30 -1.70
N ALA A 4 -65.62 10.50 -2.74
CA ALA A 4 -65.83 9.93 -4.06
C ALA A 4 -65.48 8.43 -4.12
N GLY A 5 -64.53 7.96 -3.30
CA GLY A 5 -64.15 6.54 -3.25
C GLY A 5 -65.25 5.62 -2.69
N VAL A 6 -65.98 6.09 -1.68
CA VAL A 6 -67.05 5.32 -1.01
C VAL A 6 -68.28 5.16 -1.91
N VAL A 7 -68.67 6.21 -2.64
CA VAL A 7 -69.79 6.16 -3.60
C VAL A 7 -69.48 5.21 -4.76
N VAL A 8 -68.22 5.19 -5.19
CA VAL A 8 -67.76 4.30 -6.26
C VAL A 8 -67.67 2.85 -5.80
N GLU A 9 -67.19 2.56 -4.58
CA GLU A 9 -67.21 1.19 -4.02
C GLU A 9 -68.63 0.64 -3.85
N GLU A 10 -69.57 1.47 -3.41
CA GLU A 10 -70.98 1.10 -3.31
C GLU A 10 -71.61 0.87 -4.71
N ALA A 11 -71.25 1.68 -5.70
CA ALA A 11 -71.68 1.47 -7.09
C ALA A 11 -71.10 0.16 -7.67
N VAL A 12 -69.84 -0.18 -7.36
CA VAL A 12 -69.20 -1.45 -7.75
C VAL A 12 -69.86 -2.65 -7.06
N ARG A 13 -70.19 -2.55 -5.76
CA ARG A 13 -70.95 -3.59 -5.04
C ARG A 13 -72.36 -3.78 -5.60
N ARG A 14 -73.05 -2.70 -5.95
CA ARG A 14 -74.40 -2.77 -6.55
C ARG A 14 -74.36 -3.37 -7.96
N TYR A 15 -73.32 -3.07 -8.73
CA TYR A 15 -73.06 -3.75 -10.00
C TYR A 15 -72.81 -5.26 -9.76
N ALA A 16 -72.01 -5.61 -8.74
CA ALA A 16 -71.73 -6.99 -8.37
C ALA A 16 -72.97 -7.80 -7.95
N GLY A 17 -73.98 -7.13 -7.38
CA GLY A 17 -75.27 -7.70 -6.98
C GLY A 17 -76.30 -7.87 -8.10
N GLY A 18 -75.95 -7.64 -9.37
CA GLY A 18 -76.78 -8.02 -10.52
C GLY A 18 -77.71 -6.94 -11.12
N LYS A 19 -77.47 -5.65 -10.86
CA LYS A 19 -78.20 -4.54 -11.53
C LYS A 19 -77.39 -3.98 -12.72
N PRO A 20 -77.64 -4.37 -13.98
CA PRO A 20 -76.53 -4.41 -14.96
C PRO A 20 -76.37 -3.22 -15.93
N ALA A 21 -77.36 -2.36 -16.19
CA ALA A 21 -77.34 -1.56 -17.43
C ALA A 21 -76.95 -0.07 -17.29
N GLU A 22 -77.45 0.66 -16.27
CA GLU A 22 -77.38 2.13 -16.27
C GLU A 22 -76.08 2.72 -15.72
N LEU A 23 -75.40 2.02 -14.79
CA LEU A 23 -74.18 2.52 -14.12
C LEU A 23 -72.88 2.19 -14.89
N LEU A 24 -72.97 1.29 -15.87
CA LEU A 24 -71.81 0.74 -16.58
C LEU A 24 -70.97 1.81 -17.32
N PRO A 25 -71.55 2.77 -18.08
CA PRO A 25 -70.76 3.77 -18.79
C PRO A 25 -69.97 4.71 -17.86
N ALA A 26 -70.55 5.10 -16.72
CA ALA A 26 -69.91 5.98 -15.75
C ALA A 26 -68.74 5.28 -15.02
N LEU A 27 -68.93 4.00 -14.65
CA LEU A 27 -67.90 3.17 -14.02
C LEU A 27 -66.72 2.89 -14.97
N LEU A 28 -66.99 2.67 -16.26
CA LEU A 28 -65.97 2.49 -17.30
C LEU A 28 -65.18 3.78 -17.58
N GLY A 29 -65.86 4.93 -17.61
CA GLY A 29 -65.21 6.24 -17.71
C GLY A 29 -64.26 6.52 -16.55
N LEU A 30 -64.64 6.13 -15.32
CA LEU A 30 -63.79 6.23 -14.12
C LEU A 30 -62.60 5.26 -14.18
N LEU A 31 -62.80 4.01 -14.60
CA LEU A 31 -61.73 3.02 -14.81
C LEU A 31 -60.65 3.52 -15.78
N SER A 32 -61.06 4.22 -16.85
CA SER A 32 -60.14 4.78 -17.85
C SER A 32 -59.25 5.93 -17.33
N ARG A 33 -59.58 6.53 -16.17
CA ARG A 33 -58.88 7.71 -15.60
C ARG A 33 -58.11 7.43 -14.31
N GLN A 34 -58.22 6.22 -13.75
CA GLN A 34 -57.67 5.88 -12.42
C GLN A 34 -56.27 5.25 -12.45
N GLN A 35 -55.52 5.42 -11.35
CA GLN A 35 -54.19 4.83 -11.14
C GLN A 35 -54.29 3.34 -10.71
N PRO A 36 -53.32 2.47 -11.11
CA PRO A 36 -53.38 1.01 -10.90
C PRO A 36 -53.40 0.53 -9.42
N SER A 37 -53.13 1.42 -8.47
CA SER A 37 -53.05 1.13 -7.05
C SER A 37 -54.41 1.01 -6.35
N SER A 38 -55.50 1.47 -6.98
CA SER A 38 -56.83 1.49 -6.37
C SER A 38 -57.48 0.08 -6.27
N GLY A 39 -57.88 -0.31 -5.06
CA GLY A 39 -58.46 -1.63 -4.77
C GLY A 39 -59.80 -1.90 -5.47
N TRP A 40 -60.70 -0.92 -5.49
CA TRP A 40 -62.02 -1.03 -6.13
C TRP A 40 -61.93 -1.15 -7.65
N ALA A 41 -61.01 -0.43 -8.31
CA ALA A 41 -60.84 -0.51 -9.75
C ALA A 41 -60.31 -1.89 -10.17
N ARG A 42 -59.50 -2.52 -9.32
CA ARG A 42 -59.02 -3.90 -9.50
C ARG A 42 -60.17 -4.91 -9.42
N ALA A 43 -61.05 -4.77 -8.41
CA ALA A 43 -62.21 -5.63 -8.22
C ALA A 43 -63.22 -5.49 -9.38
N LEU A 44 -63.53 -4.24 -9.76
CA LEU A 44 -64.41 -3.93 -10.89
C LEU A 44 -63.85 -4.49 -12.21
N ALA A 45 -62.55 -4.33 -12.48
CA ALA A 45 -61.93 -4.86 -13.69
C ALA A 45 -61.95 -6.40 -13.74
N SER A 46 -61.71 -7.09 -12.61
CA SER A 46 -61.82 -8.56 -12.56
C SER A 46 -63.25 -9.05 -12.77
N GLN A 47 -64.23 -8.31 -12.27
CA GLN A 47 -65.64 -8.67 -12.39
C GLN A 47 -66.17 -8.43 -13.80
N LEU A 48 -65.86 -7.28 -14.40
CA LEU A 48 -66.16 -7.00 -15.80
C LEU A 48 -65.51 -8.05 -16.72
N HIS A 49 -64.27 -8.46 -16.45
CA HIS A 49 -63.60 -9.53 -17.19
C HIS A 49 -64.31 -10.89 -17.06
N ALA A 50 -64.82 -11.24 -15.86
CA ALA A 50 -65.61 -12.46 -15.66
C ALA A 50 -66.98 -12.41 -16.35
N ASP A 51 -67.61 -11.22 -16.42
CA ASP A 51 -68.90 -11.01 -17.09
C ASP A 51 -68.80 -11.06 -18.63
N VAL A 52 -67.64 -10.74 -19.22
CA VAL A 52 -67.40 -10.83 -20.67
C VAL A 52 -67.62 -12.26 -21.21
N ALA A 53 -67.36 -13.27 -20.39
CA ALA A 53 -67.61 -14.66 -20.75
C ALA A 53 -69.12 -14.99 -20.83
N LYS A 54 -69.98 -14.16 -20.23
CA LYS A 54 -71.44 -14.37 -20.13
C LYS A 54 -72.26 -13.41 -21.01
N ARG A 55 -71.77 -12.19 -21.33
CA ARG A 55 -72.46 -11.18 -22.17
C ARG A 55 -71.47 -10.37 -23.02
N PRO A 56 -71.81 -9.96 -24.26
CA PRO A 56 -70.96 -9.09 -25.08
C PRO A 56 -70.92 -7.66 -24.52
N LEU A 57 -69.71 -7.12 -24.32
CA LEU A 57 -69.46 -5.73 -23.94
C LEU A 57 -69.50 -4.83 -25.19
N SER A 58 -69.85 -3.55 -25.02
CA SER A 58 -69.69 -2.53 -26.07
C SER A 58 -68.22 -2.22 -26.35
N ALA A 59 -67.90 -1.72 -27.54
CA ALA A 59 -66.53 -1.38 -27.95
C ALA A 59 -65.83 -0.39 -27.00
N ALA A 60 -66.55 0.63 -26.53
CA ALA A 60 -66.04 1.59 -25.57
C ALA A 60 -65.71 0.96 -24.21
N ALA A 61 -66.51 -0.02 -23.77
CA ALA A 61 -66.32 -0.73 -22.51
C ALA A 61 -65.10 -1.65 -22.56
N SER A 62 -64.97 -2.42 -23.64
CA SER A 62 -63.82 -3.28 -23.91
C SER A 62 -62.53 -2.46 -23.97
N ASN A 63 -62.52 -1.31 -24.66
CA ASN A 63 -61.35 -0.45 -24.78
C ASN A 63 -60.92 0.18 -23.46
N SER A 64 -61.87 0.64 -22.64
CA SER A 64 -61.58 1.21 -21.31
C SER A 64 -60.96 0.18 -20.36
N LEU A 65 -61.44 -1.08 -20.41
CA LEU A 65 -60.90 -2.18 -19.63
C LEU A 65 -59.48 -2.57 -20.07
N LEU A 66 -59.26 -2.63 -21.39
CA LEU A 66 -57.95 -2.91 -21.98
C LEU A 66 -56.92 -1.82 -21.64
N CYS A 67 -57.29 -0.54 -21.71
CA CYS A 67 -56.43 0.58 -21.30
C CYS A 67 -56.03 0.48 -19.81
N TYR A 68 -56.94 0.07 -18.93
CA TYR A 68 -56.63 -0.15 -17.51
C TYR A 68 -55.64 -1.31 -17.31
N PHE A 69 -55.86 -2.45 -17.97
CA PHE A 69 -54.94 -3.60 -17.87
C PHE A 69 -53.53 -3.26 -18.34
N LEU A 70 -53.39 -2.52 -19.44
CA LEU A 70 -52.08 -2.08 -19.95
C LEU A 70 -51.37 -1.10 -19.01
N ARG A 71 -52.06 -0.10 -18.44
CA ARG A 71 -51.46 0.82 -17.44
C ARG A 71 -51.08 0.10 -16.15
N SER A 72 -51.76 -1.00 -15.82
CA SER A 72 -51.43 -1.85 -14.68
C SER A 72 -50.36 -2.92 -14.98
N SER A 73 -49.73 -2.89 -16.16
CA SER A 73 -48.72 -3.85 -16.62
C SER A 73 -49.18 -5.31 -16.63
N ARG A 74 -50.50 -5.58 -16.75
CA ARG A 74 -51.07 -6.95 -16.76
C ARG A 74 -51.49 -7.38 -18.16
N LEU A 75 -50.49 -7.68 -18.98
CA LEU A 75 -50.64 -8.03 -20.39
C LEU A 75 -51.36 -9.36 -20.62
N ASP A 76 -51.23 -10.32 -19.71
CA ASP A 76 -51.87 -11.64 -19.81
C ASP A 76 -53.40 -11.54 -19.76
N LEU A 77 -53.93 -10.66 -18.91
CA LEU A 77 -55.37 -10.41 -18.78
C LEU A 77 -55.92 -9.66 -20.01
N ALA A 78 -55.15 -8.73 -20.56
CA ALA A 78 -55.52 -8.04 -21.80
C ALA A 78 -55.58 -9.01 -23.00
N LEU A 79 -54.59 -9.90 -23.13
CA LEU A 79 -54.57 -10.94 -24.17
C LEU A 79 -55.67 -11.98 -23.99
N HIS A 80 -55.97 -12.38 -22.75
CA HIS A 80 -57.08 -13.29 -22.46
C HIS A 80 -58.42 -12.67 -22.87
N HIS A 81 -58.65 -11.40 -22.53
CA HIS A 81 -59.87 -10.70 -22.91
C HIS A 81 -60.08 -10.66 -24.43
N LEU A 82 -59.04 -10.39 -25.21
CA LEU A 82 -59.09 -10.35 -26.68
C LEU A 82 -59.34 -11.72 -27.35
N ARG A 83 -59.10 -12.82 -26.63
CA ARG A 83 -59.39 -14.18 -27.11
C ARG A 83 -60.87 -14.56 -26.95
N CYS A 84 -61.63 -13.84 -26.11
CA CYS A 84 -63.06 -14.09 -25.93
C CYS A 84 -63.85 -13.73 -27.21
N ARG A 85 -64.71 -14.63 -27.67
CA ARG A 85 -65.56 -14.48 -28.88
C ARG A 85 -66.50 -13.25 -28.83
N SER A 86 -66.80 -12.75 -27.64
CA SER A 86 -67.74 -11.66 -27.36
C SER A 86 -67.13 -10.25 -27.41
N THR A 87 -65.84 -10.13 -27.75
CA THR A 87 -65.16 -8.82 -27.81
C THR A 87 -65.23 -8.16 -29.19
N PRO A 88 -65.56 -6.87 -29.26
CA PRO A 88 -65.52 -6.10 -30.50
C PRO A 88 -64.07 -5.92 -31.00
N ARG A 89 -63.82 -6.36 -32.25
CA ARG A 89 -62.49 -6.45 -32.89
C ARG A 89 -62.23 -5.31 -33.87
N ASP A 90 -62.41 -4.09 -33.39
CA ASP A 90 -62.44 -2.88 -34.22
C ASP A 90 -61.03 -2.28 -34.33
N SER A 91 -60.76 -1.51 -35.38
CA SER A 91 -59.46 -0.83 -35.56
C SER A 91 -59.06 0.02 -34.34
N LEU A 92 -60.03 0.68 -33.71
CA LEU A 92 -59.85 1.54 -32.55
C LEU A 92 -59.33 0.76 -31.33
N THR A 93 -59.83 -0.47 -31.13
CA THR A 93 -59.44 -1.37 -30.04
C THR A 93 -57.99 -1.81 -30.14
N TYR A 94 -57.55 -2.20 -31.34
CA TYR A 94 -56.16 -2.59 -31.57
C TYR A 94 -55.20 -1.39 -31.56
N ASN A 95 -55.63 -0.23 -32.09
CA ASN A 95 -54.82 1.00 -32.05
C ASN A 95 -54.63 1.53 -30.62
N THR A 96 -55.67 1.52 -29.78
CA THR A 96 -55.56 1.94 -28.37
C THR A 96 -54.65 1.02 -27.57
N LEU A 97 -54.66 -0.28 -27.86
CA LEU A 97 -53.75 -1.25 -27.25
C LEU A 97 -52.28 -1.01 -27.60
N LEU A 98 -51.96 -0.81 -28.88
CA LEU A 98 -50.59 -0.55 -29.34
C LEU A 98 -50.04 0.76 -28.78
N ASN A 99 -50.87 1.80 -28.74
CA ASN A 99 -50.48 3.13 -28.24
C ASN A 99 -50.23 3.21 -26.73
N HIS A 100 -50.83 2.32 -25.94
CA HIS A 100 -50.75 2.34 -24.47
C HIS A 100 -49.85 1.26 -23.85
N LEU A 101 -49.08 0.54 -24.66
CA LEU A 101 -48.07 -0.39 -24.15
C LEU A 101 -46.92 0.37 -23.45
N PRO A 102 -46.54 -0.01 -22.21
CA PRO A 102 -45.42 0.61 -21.52
C PRO A 102 -44.11 0.43 -22.28
N ALA A 103 -43.25 1.45 -22.32
CA ALA A 103 -41.91 1.35 -22.94
C ALA A 103 -41.02 0.25 -22.31
N SER A 104 -41.35 -0.21 -21.09
CA SER A 104 -40.69 -1.30 -20.37
C SER A 104 -41.28 -2.69 -20.68
N SER A 105 -42.33 -2.79 -21.49
CA SER A 105 -42.91 -4.08 -21.89
C SER A 105 -42.02 -4.77 -22.92
N SER A 106 -41.86 -6.09 -22.80
CA SER A 106 -41.03 -6.88 -23.72
C SER A 106 -41.43 -6.62 -25.17
N SER A 107 -40.49 -6.14 -25.98
CA SER A 107 -40.59 -5.89 -27.42
C SER A 107 -41.22 -7.03 -28.21
N SER A 108 -41.02 -8.28 -27.75
CA SER A 108 -41.64 -9.49 -28.31
C SER A 108 -43.17 -9.47 -28.23
N THR A 109 -43.72 -8.86 -27.18
CA THR A 109 -45.16 -8.90 -26.91
C THR A 109 -45.94 -7.86 -27.68
N THR A 110 -45.39 -6.65 -27.85
CA THR A 110 -45.91 -5.63 -28.78
C THR A 110 -46.03 -6.21 -30.20
N PHE A 111 -45.01 -6.96 -30.62
CA PHE A 111 -45.00 -7.61 -31.93
C PHE A 111 -46.01 -8.77 -32.06
N ARG A 112 -46.10 -9.64 -31.04
CA ARG A 112 -47.12 -10.72 -31.02
C ARG A 112 -48.54 -10.15 -31.08
N LEU A 113 -48.78 -9.04 -30.40
CA LEU A 113 -50.07 -8.36 -30.41
C LEU A 113 -50.40 -7.75 -31.79
N PHE A 114 -49.42 -7.11 -32.43
CA PHE A 114 -49.58 -6.60 -33.80
C PHE A 114 -49.84 -7.72 -34.81
N ARG A 115 -49.08 -8.82 -34.76
CA ARG A 115 -49.30 -9.99 -35.62
C ARG A 115 -50.66 -10.65 -35.35
N PHE A 116 -51.11 -10.66 -34.10
CA PHE A 116 -52.43 -11.15 -33.72
C PHE A 116 -53.53 -10.27 -34.32
N ALA A 117 -53.41 -8.94 -34.21
CA ALA A 117 -54.33 -7.97 -34.82
C ALA A 117 -54.40 -8.14 -36.34
N MET A 118 -53.25 -8.21 -37.02
CA MET A 118 -53.17 -8.39 -38.47
C MET A 118 -53.81 -9.70 -38.96
N ARG A 119 -53.67 -10.80 -38.20
CA ARG A 119 -54.24 -12.11 -38.56
C ARG A 119 -55.74 -12.25 -38.31
N HIS A 120 -56.30 -11.53 -37.33
CA HIS A 120 -57.69 -11.72 -36.92
C HIS A 120 -58.64 -10.62 -37.39
N ALA A 121 -58.12 -9.49 -37.87
CA ALA A 121 -58.90 -8.33 -38.29
C ALA A 121 -58.75 -8.02 -39.80
N HIS A 122 -58.42 -9.03 -40.63
CA HIS A 122 -57.97 -9.01 -42.04
C HIS A 122 -58.49 -7.91 -43.01
N ALA A 123 -59.59 -7.20 -42.72
CA ALA A 123 -60.10 -6.07 -43.53
C ALA A 123 -60.45 -4.79 -42.73
N ALA A 124 -60.37 -4.78 -41.39
CA ALA A 124 -60.87 -3.70 -40.54
C ALA A 124 -59.80 -3.04 -39.65
N PHE A 125 -58.54 -3.49 -39.66
CA PHE A 125 -57.47 -2.89 -38.88
C PHE A 125 -56.59 -1.98 -39.74
N HIS A 126 -56.72 -0.67 -39.53
CA HIS A 126 -55.83 0.34 -40.09
C HIS A 126 -54.97 0.94 -38.96
N PRO A 127 -53.67 0.64 -38.90
CA PRO A 127 -52.77 1.26 -37.93
C PRO A 127 -52.74 2.77 -38.14
N ASN A 128 -53.00 3.53 -37.08
CA ASN A 128 -52.76 4.97 -37.14
C ASN A 128 -51.26 5.27 -36.95
N VAL A 129 -50.85 6.51 -37.27
CA VAL A 129 -49.45 6.95 -37.14
C VAL A 129 -48.88 6.67 -35.74
N ALA A 130 -49.66 6.90 -34.68
CA ALA A 130 -49.24 6.62 -33.30
C ALA A 130 -48.95 5.12 -33.06
N SER A 131 -49.79 4.23 -33.56
CA SER A 131 -49.61 2.78 -33.43
C SER A 131 -48.35 2.31 -34.15
N LEU A 132 -48.08 2.86 -35.33
CA LEU A 132 -46.86 2.58 -36.09
C LEU A 132 -45.61 3.08 -35.36
N LEU A 133 -45.64 4.30 -34.79
CA LEU A 133 -44.55 4.86 -33.99
C LEU A 133 -44.27 4.03 -32.72
N SER A 134 -45.31 3.53 -32.04
CA SER A 134 -45.16 2.67 -30.86
C SER A 134 -44.51 1.33 -31.19
N LEU A 135 -44.84 0.78 -32.36
CA LEU A 135 -44.30 -0.49 -32.85
C LEU A 135 -42.84 -0.33 -33.30
N LEU A 136 -42.52 0.78 -33.97
CA LEU A 136 -41.15 1.15 -34.33
C LEU A 136 -40.29 1.32 -33.08
N ARG A 137 -40.74 2.03 -32.04
CA ARG A 137 -40.01 2.15 -30.77
C ARG A 137 -39.74 0.81 -30.09
N ALA A 138 -40.68 -0.14 -30.17
CA ALA A 138 -40.48 -1.47 -29.62
C ALA A 138 -39.47 -2.31 -30.44
N SER A 139 -39.26 -1.99 -31.71
CA SER A 139 -38.37 -2.75 -32.61
C SER A 139 -36.89 -2.46 -32.40
N SER A 140 -36.51 -1.45 -31.61
CA SER A 140 -35.10 -1.06 -31.38
C SER A 140 -34.27 -2.12 -30.62
N SER A 141 -34.87 -3.21 -30.15
CA SER A 141 -34.20 -4.22 -29.32
C SER A 141 -34.10 -5.62 -29.98
N TYR A 142 -34.43 -5.78 -31.26
CA TYR A 142 -34.44 -7.07 -31.97
C TYR A 142 -33.79 -6.97 -33.36
N SER A 143 -33.48 -8.13 -33.96
CA SER A 143 -32.68 -8.29 -35.19
C SER A 143 -33.25 -7.66 -36.47
N ASP A 144 -32.35 -7.36 -37.41
CA ASP A 144 -32.57 -6.70 -38.71
C ASP A 144 -33.75 -7.23 -39.54
N HIS A 145 -33.99 -8.55 -39.50
CA HIS A 145 -35.06 -9.19 -40.27
C HIS A 145 -36.46 -8.63 -39.98
N PHE A 146 -36.72 -8.24 -38.74
CA PHE A 146 -38.03 -7.76 -38.32
C PHE A 146 -38.29 -6.30 -38.74
N LEU A 147 -37.24 -5.48 -38.78
CA LEU A 147 -37.31 -4.10 -39.26
C LEU A 147 -37.65 -4.05 -40.75
N HIS A 148 -36.98 -4.88 -41.57
CA HIS A 148 -37.28 -4.95 -43.00
C HIS A 148 -38.71 -5.42 -43.28
N MET A 149 -39.29 -6.27 -42.44
CA MET A 149 -40.70 -6.69 -42.58
C MET A 149 -41.68 -5.55 -42.28
N ILE A 150 -41.38 -4.72 -41.28
CA ILE A 150 -42.18 -3.52 -40.96
C ILE A 150 -42.02 -2.46 -42.06
N HIS A 151 -40.80 -2.25 -42.54
CA HIS A 151 -40.52 -1.36 -43.66
C HIS A 151 -41.26 -1.80 -44.95
N ALA A 152 -41.23 -3.10 -45.29
CA ALA A 152 -41.98 -3.66 -46.42
C ALA A 152 -43.50 -3.52 -46.27
N TYR A 153 -44.03 -3.59 -45.04
CA TYR A 153 -45.44 -3.31 -44.76
C TYR A 153 -45.77 -1.82 -44.94
N LEU A 154 -44.89 -0.93 -44.49
CA LEU A 154 -45.05 0.51 -44.67
C LEU A 154 -45.01 0.89 -46.16
N LEU A 155 -44.13 0.30 -46.97
CA LEU A 155 -44.10 0.50 -48.43
C LEU A 155 -45.39 0.06 -49.15
N LYS A 156 -46.12 -0.92 -48.59
CA LYS A 156 -47.40 -1.40 -49.14
C LYS A 156 -48.61 -0.58 -48.70
N THR A 157 -48.44 0.42 -47.83
CA THR A 157 -49.53 1.25 -47.30
C THR A 157 -49.23 2.74 -47.55
N PRO A 158 -50.24 3.60 -47.77
CA PRO A 158 -50.01 5.05 -47.94
C PRO A 158 -49.48 5.75 -46.68
N ALA A 159 -49.34 5.02 -45.56
CA ALA A 159 -48.81 5.52 -44.29
C ALA A 159 -47.29 5.75 -44.29
N SER A 160 -46.54 5.23 -45.27
CA SER A 160 -45.10 5.50 -45.47
C SER A 160 -44.80 6.97 -45.80
N ILE A 161 -45.80 7.71 -46.29
CA ILE A 161 -45.66 9.10 -46.74
C ILE A 161 -45.58 10.07 -45.54
N HIS A 162 -46.02 9.66 -44.35
CA HIS A 162 -45.99 10.53 -43.18
C HIS A 162 -44.57 10.69 -42.62
N THR A 163 -44.02 11.90 -42.73
CA THR A 163 -42.68 12.32 -42.27
C THR A 163 -42.31 11.82 -40.86
N PRO A 164 -43.19 11.82 -39.84
CA PRO A 164 -42.84 11.30 -38.51
C PRO A 164 -42.54 9.80 -38.46
N VAL A 165 -43.22 8.99 -39.29
CA VAL A 165 -43.01 7.55 -39.38
C VAL A 165 -41.70 7.26 -40.09
N ALA A 166 -41.42 7.99 -41.17
CA ALA A 166 -40.16 7.91 -41.91
C ALA A 166 -38.96 8.35 -41.05
N ASN A 167 -39.06 9.43 -40.27
CA ASN A 167 -38.02 9.87 -39.34
C ASN A 167 -37.73 8.84 -38.25
N SER A 168 -38.77 8.17 -37.75
CA SER A 168 -38.61 7.12 -36.73
C SER A 168 -37.96 5.85 -37.30
N LEU A 169 -38.31 5.48 -38.53
CA LEU A 169 -37.61 4.41 -39.28
C LEU A 169 -36.14 4.75 -39.54
N LEU A 170 -35.85 5.98 -39.98
CA LEU A 170 -34.50 6.50 -40.18
C LEU A 170 -33.68 6.40 -38.89
N SER A 171 -34.22 6.86 -37.77
CA SER A 171 -33.56 6.75 -36.46
C SER A 171 -33.35 5.30 -36.02
N LEU A 172 -34.19 4.35 -36.42
CA LEU A 172 -34.04 2.94 -36.09
C LEU A 172 -32.94 2.27 -36.91
N TYR A 173 -32.92 2.50 -38.23
CA TYR A 173 -31.82 2.07 -39.09
C TYR A 173 -30.49 2.64 -38.59
N ALA A 174 -30.47 3.90 -38.14
CA ALA A 174 -29.33 4.54 -37.49
C ALA A 174 -28.86 3.80 -36.23
N THR A 175 -29.78 3.42 -35.33
CA THR A 175 -29.43 2.70 -34.08
C THR A 175 -28.93 1.28 -34.33
N LEU A 176 -29.31 0.66 -35.44
CA LEU A 176 -28.89 -0.68 -35.82
C LEU A 176 -27.62 -0.70 -36.68
N GLY A 177 -27.13 0.48 -37.11
CA GLY A 177 -25.92 0.62 -37.92
C GLY A 177 -26.09 0.30 -39.41
N ASP A 178 -27.32 0.01 -39.88
CA ASP A 178 -27.62 -0.22 -41.31
C ASP A 178 -27.80 1.12 -42.04
N PHE A 179 -26.66 1.70 -42.42
CA PHE A 179 -26.59 2.98 -43.11
C PHE A 179 -27.14 2.91 -44.54
N ALA A 180 -26.99 1.78 -45.24
CA ALA A 180 -27.39 1.65 -46.64
C ALA A 180 -28.90 1.78 -46.79
N SER A 181 -29.66 1.10 -45.93
CA SER A 181 -31.13 1.19 -45.92
C SER A 181 -31.62 2.57 -45.47
N ALA A 182 -30.93 3.22 -44.52
CA ALA A 182 -31.23 4.58 -44.10
C ALA A 182 -31.06 5.59 -45.25
N ALA A 183 -29.98 5.48 -46.02
CA ALA A 183 -29.71 6.36 -47.16
C ALA A 183 -30.73 6.22 -48.29
N ILE A 184 -31.15 4.99 -48.58
CA ILE A 184 -32.21 4.71 -49.57
C ILE A 184 -33.53 5.34 -49.12
N LEU A 185 -33.94 5.09 -47.87
CA LEU A 185 -35.17 5.66 -47.31
C LEU A 185 -35.15 7.19 -47.32
N PHE A 186 -34.02 7.81 -46.95
CA PHE A 186 -33.86 9.26 -47.00
C PHE A 186 -33.98 9.82 -48.42
N GLY A 187 -33.47 9.09 -49.42
CA GLY A 187 -33.58 9.42 -50.84
C GLY A 187 -35.02 9.39 -51.35
N GLU A 188 -35.82 8.42 -50.88
CA GLU A 188 -37.21 8.21 -51.29
C GLU A 188 -38.24 9.13 -50.59
N MET A 189 -37.85 9.84 -49.53
CA MET A 189 -38.75 10.74 -48.80
C MET A 189 -39.14 11.96 -49.66
N PRO A 190 -40.45 12.23 -49.86
CA PRO A 190 -40.93 13.35 -50.67
C PRO A 190 -40.76 14.70 -49.96
N ASP A 191 -41.01 14.75 -48.66
CA ASP A 191 -40.82 15.93 -47.81
C ASP A 191 -39.84 15.60 -46.68
N ARG A 192 -38.71 16.32 -46.65
CA ARG A 192 -37.69 16.22 -45.61
C ARG A 192 -37.84 17.39 -44.66
N ASP A 193 -37.96 17.13 -43.36
CA ASP A 193 -37.95 18.16 -42.32
C ASP A 193 -36.59 18.17 -41.57
N VAL A 194 -36.38 19.14 -40.69
CA VAL A 194 -35.12 19.25 -39.92
C VAL A 194 -34.81 17.97 -39.13
N ALA A 195 -35.84 17.26 -38.66
CA ALA A 195 -35.69 15.99 -37.94
C ALA A 195 -35.16 14.87 -38.87
N SER A 196 -35.64 14.78 -40.11
CA SER A 196 -35.15 13.82 -41.11
C SER A 196 -33.64 13.99 -41.37
N TRP A 197 -33.19 15.23 -41.56
CA TRP A 197 -31.77 15.58 -41.73
C TRP A 197 -30.95 15.27 -40.48
N THR A 198 -31.46 15.61 -39.29
CA THR A 198 -30.80 15.32 -38.00
C THR A 198 -30.57 13.83 -37.81
N SER A 199 -31.60 13.00 -38.06
CA SER A 199 -31.52 11.55 -37.92
C SER A 199 -30.51 10.95 -38.90
N MET A 200 -30.48 11.42 -40.15
CA MET A 200 -29.54 10.93 -41.17
C MET A 200 -28.08 11.30 -40.86
N ILE A 201 -27.83 12.56 -40.48
CA ILE A 201 -26.49 13.01 -40.07
C ILE A 201 -26.04 12.27 -38.79
N GLY A 202 -26.95 12.07 -37.83
CA GLY A 202 -26.69 11.27 -36.63
C GLY A 202 -26.37 9.81 -36.92
N ALA A 203 -27.05 9.21 -37.90
CA ALA A 203 -26.80 7.85 -38.37
C ALA A 203 -25.38 7.70 -38.94
N CYS A 204 -24.95 8.62 -39.79
CA CYS A 204 -23.58 8.65 -40.32
C CYS A 204 -22.54 8.63 -39.20
N LEU A 205 -22.78 9.39 -38.12
CA LEU A 205 -21.86 9.49 -36.99
C LEU A 205 -21.83 8.22 -36.14
N GLY A 206 -22.97 7.57 -35.93
CA GLY A 206 -23.06 6.29 -35.23
C GLY A 206 -22.27 5.18 -35.94
N SER A 207 -22.24 5.21 -37.27
CA SER A 207 -21.50 4.25 -38.11
C SER A 207 -20.05 4.67 -38.42
N GLY A 208 -19.56 5.80 -37.89
CA GLY A 208 -18.18 6.27 -38.07
C GLY A 208 -17.90 7.04 -39.37
N TYR A 209 -18.91 7.30 -40.21
CA TYR A 209 -18.79 8.04 -41.48
C TYR A 209 -18.93 9.57 -41.27
N ALA A 210 -18.04 10.15 -40.47
CA ALA A 210 -18.12 11.58 -40.13
C ALA A 210 -17.97 12.51 -41.35
N ASP A 211 -17.20 12.13 -42.37
CA ASP A 211 -17.07 12.90 -43.62
C ASP A 211 -18.39 12.98 -44.41
N GLN A 212 -19.17 11.89 -44.42
CA GLN A 212 -20.45 11.85 -45.11
C GLN A 212 -21.51 12.68 -44.37
N ALA A 213 -21.44 12.72 -43.03
CA ALA A 213 -22.27 13.60 -42.21
C ALA A 213 -22.07 15.08 -42.57
N LEU A 214 -20.81 15.51 -42.80
CA LEU A 214 -20.52 16.89 -43.23
C LEU A 214 -20.99 17.19 -44.66
N ARG A 215 -20.97 16.21 -45.57
CA ARG A 215 -21.53 16.38 -46.92
C ARG A 215 -23.04 16.58 -46.88
N LEU A 216 -23.75 15.74 -46.13
CA LEU A 216 -25.20 15.87 -45.94
C LEU A 216 -25.58 17.21 -45.31
N PHE A 217 -24.77 17.72 -44.37
CA PHE A 217 -25.00 19.06 -43.82
C PHE A 217 -24.82 20.17 -44.86
N ARG A 218 -23.84 20.06 -45.76
CA ARG A 218 -23.66 21.01 -46.87
C ARG A 218 -24.81 20.94 -47.86
N GLU A 219 -25.35 19.76 -48.14
CA GLU A 219 -26.53 19.56 -48.97
C GLU A 219 -27.76 20.21 -48.36
N MET A 220 -27.99 20.03 -47.05
CA MET A 220 -29.06 20.71 -46.31
C MET A 220 -28.96 22.24 -46.42
N LEU A 221 -27.74 22.78 -46.32
CA LEU A 221 -27.50 24.23 -46.46
C LEU A 221 -27.67 24.73 -47.90
N ALA A 222 -27.38 23.90 -48.90
CA ALA A 222 -27.52 24.23 -50.32
C ALA A 222 -28.98 24.22 -50.79
N ASP A 223 -29.81 23.33 -50.22
CA ASP A 223 -31.25 23.25 -50.48
C ASP A 223 -31.99 24.52 -49.99
N GLY A 224 -31.46 25.17 -48.94
CA GLY A 224 -31.83 26.53 -48.51
C GLY A 224 -33.24 26.71 -47.93
N ALA A 225 -34.15 25.76 -48.18
CA ALA A 225 -35.53 25.77 -47.74
C ALA A 225 -35.70 25.55 -46.23
N LEU A 226 -34.74 24.86 -45.58
CA LEU A 226 -34.80 24.48 -44.17
C LEU A 226 -33.61 25.09 -43.42
N GLN A 227 -33.89 25.65 -42.24
CA GLN A 227 -32.85 26.20 -41.39
C GLN A 227 -32.37 25.17 -40.36
N PRO A 228 -31.05 24.99 -40.18
CA PRO A 228 -30.54 24.10 -39.15
C PRO A 228 -30.86 24.66 -37.77
N ASP A 229 -31.43 23.81 -36.92
CA ASP A 229 -31.68 24.12 -35.52
C ASP A 229 -30.44 23.80 -34.65
N GLY A 230 -30.52 24.09 -33.35
CA GLY A 230 -29.44 23.80 -32.41
C GLY A 230 -29.07 22.32 -32.35
N VAL A 231 -30.03 21.41 -32.60
CA VAL A 231 -29.80 19.96 -32.54
C VAL A 231 -28.95 19.51 -33.74
N VAL A 232 -29.27 19.95 -34.96
CA VAL A 232 -28.46 19.69 -36.16
C VAL A 232 -27.03 20.20 -35.96
N VAL A 233 -26.88 21.44 -35.46
CA VAL A 233 -25.56 22.04 -35.23
C VAL A 233 -24.73 21.20 -34.27
N VAL A 234 -25.29 20.72 -33.16
CA VAL A 234 -24.58 19.88 -32.18
C VAL A 234 -24.15 18.54 -32.78
N VAL A 235 -25.02 17.89 -33.56
CA VAL A 235 -24.69 16.62 -34.23
C VAL A 235 -23.55 16.83 -35.23
N VAL A 236 -23.59 17.91 -36.01
CA VAL A 236 -22.53 18.22 -36.99
C VAL A 236 -21.21 18.63 -36.31
N LEU A 237 -21.25 19.35 -35.20
CA LEU A 237 -20.05 19.67 -34.41
C LEU A 237 -19.36 18.42 -33.88
N ARG A 238 -20.13 17.38 -33.52
CA ARG A 238 -19.57 16.07 -33.17
C ARG A 238 -18.85 15.42 -34.36
N ALA A 239 -19.35 15.58 -35.58
CA ALA A 239 -18.66 15.12 -36.79
C ALA A 239 -17.30 15.83 -36.97
N CYS A 240 -17.28 17.16 -36.84
CA CYS A 240 -16.04 17.94 -36.90
C CYS A 240 -15.04 17.50 -35.81
N ALA A 241 -15.53 17.21 -34.60
CA ALA A 241 -14.70 16.75 -33.50
C ALA A 241 -14.11 15.34 -33.73
N MET A 242 -14.85 14.44 -34.39
CA MET A 242 -14.38 13.10 -34.76
C MET A 242 -13.34 13.12 -35.88
N LEU A 243 -13.44 14.08 -36.80
CA LEU A 243 -12.48 14.29 -37.89
C LEU A 243 -11.29 15.16 -37.48
N GLU A 244 -11.32 15.72 -36.28
CA GLU A 244 -10.36 16.72 -35.77
C GLU A 244 -10.19 17.93 -36.72
N ASP A 245 -11.19 18.26 -37.54
CA ASP A 245 -11.14 19.33 -38.54
C ASP A 245 -11.66 20.67 -37.95
N VAL A 246 -10.72 21.50 -37.50
CA VAL A 246 -10.98 22.86 -36.99
C VAL A 246 -11.68 23.75 -38.03
N ARG A 247 -11.37 23.61 -39.33
CA ARG A 247 -11.90 24.51 -40.37
C ARG A 247 -13.38 24.22 -40.62
N ALA A 248 -13.74 22.93 -40.72
CA ALA A 248 -15.13 22.52 -40.78
C ALA A 248 -15.88 22.99 -39.52
N GLY A 249 -15.30 22.78 -38.34
CA GLY A 249 -15.85 23.27 -37.07
C GLY A 249 -16.10 24.77 -37.03
N ALA A 250 -15.12 25.58 -37.47
CA ALA A 250 -15.25 27.04 -37.53
C ALA A 250 -16.32 27.51 -38.53
N SER A 251 -16.49 26.80 -39.65
CA SER A 251 -17.56 27.10 -40.61
C SER A 251 -18.95 26.87 -40.00
N VAL A 252 -19.11 25.77 -39.24
CA VAL A 252 -20.36 25.44 -38.53
C VAL A 252 -20.63 26.45 -37.41
N HIS A 253 -19.60 26.87 -36.67
CA HIS A 253 -19.70 27.93 -35.67
C HIS A 253 -20.14 29.27 -36.29
N ALA A 254 -19.63 29.63 -37.47
CA ALA A 254 -20.07 30.83 -38.19
C ALA A 254 -21.54 30.74 -38.65
N VAL A 255 -22.01 29.54 -39.03
CA VAL A 255 -23.44 29.29 -39.34
C VAL A 255 -24.28 29.46 -38.08
N ALA A 256 -23.90 28.86 -36.96
CA ALA A 256 -24.61 29.00 -35.68
C ALA A 256 -24.73 30.48 -35.23
N THR A 257 -23.64 31.24 -35.39
CA THR A 257 -23.58 32.67 -35.07
C THR A 257 -24.53 33.49 -35.94
N ARG A 258 -24.51 33.28 -37.26
CA ARG A 258 -25.41 33.98 -38.21
C ARG A 258 -26.89 33.70 -37.95
N ARG A 259 -27.20 32.56 -37.34
CA ARG A 259 -28.57 32.14 -37.02
C ARG A 259 -29.03 32.56 -35.62
N GLY A 260 -28.19 33.26 -34.85
CA GLY A 260 -28.53 33.68 -33.49
C GLY A 260 -28.67 32.52 -32.51
N LEU A 261 -28.02 31.38 -32.79
CA LEU A 261 -28.01 30.22 -31.87
C LEU A 261 -26.97 30.37 -30.75
N GLN A 262 -26.18 31.46 -30.76
CA GLN A 262 -25.28 31.82 -29.66
C GLN A 262 -26.09 32.18 -28.41
N GLY A 263 -25.75 31.57 -27.28
CA GLY A 263 -26.49 31.68 -26.02
C GLY A 263 -27.35 30.46 -25.69
N ASP A 264 -27.54 29.52 -26.64
CA ASP A 264 -27.99 28.17 -26.30
C ASP A 264 -26.83 27.39 -25.69
N LEU A 265 -26.94 27.13 -24.39
CA LEU A 265 -25.93 26.42 -23.59
C LEU A 265 -25.60 25.03 -24.15
N PHE A 266 -26.52 24.38 -24.87
CA PHE A 266 -26.28 23.08 -25.48
C PHE A 266 -25.34 23.22 -26.70
N VAL A 267 -25.58 24.21 -27.56
CA VAL A 267 -24.74 24.52 -28.73
C VAL A 267 -23.36 25.03 -28.29
N ASP A 268 -23.32 25.95 -27.33
CA ASP A 268 -22.07 26.54 -26.83
C ASP A 268 -21.17 25.49 -26.16
N ASN A 269 -21.74 24.54 -25.41
CA ASN A 269 -20.98 23.43 -24.81
C ASN A 269 -20.40 22.47 -25.87
N SER A 270 -21.14 22.19 -26.94
CA SER A 270 -20.65 21.37 -28.06
C SER A 270 -19.59 22.08 -28.90
N LEU A 271 -19.67 23.40 -29.03
CA LEU A 271 -18.61 24.20 -29.66
C LEU A 271 -17.31 24.12 -28.86
N VAL A 272 -17.38 24.24 -27.52
CA VAL A 272 -16.22 24.07 -26.63
C VAL A 272 -15.62 22.67 -26.78
N ASP A 273 -16.43 21.61 -26.76
CA ASP A 273 -15.96 20.21 -26.92
C ASP A 273 -15.29 19.98 -28.29
N MET A 274 -15.87 20.51 -29.37
CA MET A 274 -15.32 20.40 -30.72
C MET A 274 -13.95 21.07 -30.83
N TYR A 275 -13.85 22.35 -30.47
CA TYR A 275 -12.56 23.06 -30.54
C TYR A 275 -11.51 22.44 -29.63
N ALA A 276 -11.91 21.93 -28.46
CA ALA A 276 -10.98 21.29 -27.54
C ALA A 276 -10.44 19.95 -28.07
N LYS A 277 -11.28 19.12 -28.71
CA LYS A 277 -10.85 17.86 -29.35
C LYS A 277 -9.97 18.11 -30.57
N CYS A 278 -10.24 19.17 -31.33
CA CYS A 278 -9.36 19.60 -32.42
C CYS A 278 -8.08 20.33 -31.95
N LEU A 279 -7.78 20.31 -30.64
CA LEU A 279 -6.60 20.94 -30.01
C LEU A 279 -6.49 22.47 -30.18
N ASP A 280 -7.53 23.16 -30.63
CA ASP A 280 -7.60 24.63 -30.66
C ASP A 280 -8.21 25.19 -29.36
N LEU A 281 -7.41 25.11 -28.29
CA LEU A 281 -7.79 25.57 -26.96
C LEU A 281 -8.11 27.07 -26.90
N ARG A 282 -7.53 27.89 -27.79
CA ARG A 282 -7.75 29.34 -27.78
C ARG A 282 -9.17 29.67 -28.21
N SER A 283 -9.67 29.02 -29.26
CA SER A 283 -11.05 29.19 -29.72
C SER A 283 -12.05 28.58 -28.73
N ALA A 284 -11.73 27.40 -28.17
CA ALA A 284 -12.53 26.79 -27.10
C ALA A 284 -12.66 27.73 -25.90
N ARG A 285 -11.57 28.38 -25.50
CA ARG A 285 -11.54 29.34 -24.39
C ARG A 285 -12.42 30.56 -24.65
N LYS A 286 -12.35 31.14 -25.85
CA LYS A 286 -13.17 32.30 -26.22
C LYS A 286 -14.66 31.97 -26.16
N VAL A 287 -15.08 30.83 -26.72
CA VAL A 287 -16.48 30.39 -26.67
C VAL A 287 -16.90 30.17 -25.22
N PHE A 288 -16.07 29.49 -24.43
CA PHE A 288 -16.34 29.28 -23.01
C PHE A 288 -16.53 30.59 -22.24
N ASP A 289 -15.66 31.58 -22.44
CA ASP A 289 -15.73 32.86 -21.74
C ASP A 289 -17.00 33.66 -22.11
N LEU A 290 -17.48 33.54 -23.36
CA LEU A 290 -18.72 34.17 -23.84
C LEU A 290 -20.01 33.58 -23.25
N ILE A 291 -19.99 32.37 -22.66
CA ILE A 291 -21.16 31.79 -21.98
C ILE A 291 -21.50 32.60 -20.73
N ALA A 292 -22.65 33.28 -20.75
CA ALA A 292 -23.08 34.18 -19.65
C ALA A 292 -23.31 33.44 -18.32
N VAL A 293 -24.01 32.30 -18.34
CA VAL A 293 -24.26 31.45 -17.17
C VAL A 293 -23.74 30.05 -17.46
N LYS A 294 -22.55 29.75 -16.95
CA LYS A 294 -21.88 28.46 -17.14
C LYS A 294 -22.47 27.41 -16.19
N ASN A 295 -22.91 26.27 -16.71
CA ASN A 295 -23.33 25.13 -15.90
C ASN A 295 -22.17 24.14 -15.72
N VAL A 296 -22.40 23.08 -14.93
CA VAL A 296 -21.41 22.02 -14.70
C VAL A 296 -20.88 21.42 -16.01
N VAL A 297 -21.75 21.25 -17.00
CA VAL A 297 -21.38 20.68 -18.30
C VAL A 297 -20.38 21.60 -19.02
N SER A 298 -20.61 22.92 -19.04
CA SER A 298 -19.68 23.90 -19.62
C SER A 298 -18.29 23.83 -19.02
N TRP A 299 -18.20 23.72 -17.69
CA TRP A 299 -16.92 23.62 -17.01
C TRP A 299 -16.24 22.27 -17.25
N ASN A 300 -17.00 21.18 -17.22
CA ASN A 300 -16.46 19.83 -17.44
C ASN A 300 -15.94 19.66 -18.88
N THR A 301 -16.62 20.21 -19.89
CA THR A 301 -16.16 20.16 -21.28
C THR A 301 -14.84 20.92 -21.46
N MET A 302 -14.75 22.15 -20.93
CA MET A 302 -13.51 22.94 -21.00
C MET A 302 -12.35 22.26 -20.26
N LEU A 303 -12.60 21.73 -19.06
CA LEU A 303 -11.58 21.03 -18.27
C LEU A 303 -11.13 19.74 -18.96
N SER A 304 -12.06 18.92 -19.47
CA SER A 304 -11.75 17.70 -20.23
C SER A 304 -10.88 18.01 -21.46
N GLY A 305 -11.21 19.11 -22.16
CA GLY A 305 -10.44 19.63 -23.27
C GLY A 305 -8.99 19.98 -22.91
N LEU A 306 -8.79 20.72 -21.83
CA LEU A 306 -7.46 21.09 -21.33
C LEU A 306 -6.65 19.88 -20.86
N VAL A 307 -7.32 18.86 -20.29
CA VAL A 307 -6.68 17.58 -19.95
C VAL A 307 -6.14 16.92 -21.21
N HIS A 308 -6.99 16.80 -22.23
CA HIS A 308 -6.68 16.09 -23.47
C HIS A 308 -5.51 16.74 -24.21
N ALA A 309 -5.50 18.08 -24.27
CA ALA A 309 -4.43 18.87 -24.86
C ALA A 309 -3.17 19.01 -23.97
N GLY A 310 -3.18 18.49 -22.74
CA GLY A 310 -2.03 18.50 -21.83
C GLY A 310 -1.67 19.86 -21.21
N SER A 311 -2.58 20.84 -21.22
CA SER A 311 -2.37 22.18 -20.66
C SER A 311 -2.81 22.27 -19.19
N TYR A 312 -2.11 21.53 -18.33
CA TYR A 312 -2.42 21.38 -16.90
C TYR A 312 -2.42 22.69 -16.08
N PRO A 313 -1.51 23.66 -16.28
CA PRO A 313 -1.49 24.89 -15.47
C PRO A 313 -2.77 25.72 -15.64
N GLU A 314 -3.26 25.83 -16.87
CA GLU A 314 -4.49 26.54 -17.20
C GLU A 314 -5.73 25.81 -16.67
N ALA A 315 -5.72 24.48 -16.73
CA ALA A 315 -6.75 23.63 -16.10
C ALA A 315 -6.82 23.85 -14.59
N LEU A 316 -5.67 23.99 -13.90
CA LEU A 316 -5.60 24.27 -12.46
C LEU A 316 -6.05 25.69 -12.10
N HIS A 317 -5.81 26.67 -12.98
CA HIS A 317 -6.31 28.03 -12.79
C HIS A 317 -7.84 28.08 -12.89
N LEU A 318 -8.40 27.42 -13.90
CA LEU A 318 -9.85 27.32 -14.07
C LEU A 318 -10.54 26.53 -12.97
N LEU A 319 -9.85 25.50 -12.49
CA LEU A 319 -10.26 24.74 -11.33
C LEU A 319 -10.43 25.62 -10.06
N ALA A 320 -9.47 26.51 -9.80
CA ALA A 320 -9.54 27.39 -8.63
C ALA A 320 -10.77 28.32 -8.69
N LEU A 321 -11.14 28.76 -9.89
CA LEU A 321 -12.34 29.56 -10.14
C LEU A 321 -13.64 28.73 -9.98
N GLN A 322 -13.64 27.47 -10.38
CA GLN A 322 -14.84 26.61 -10.33
C GLN A 322 -15.14 26.02 -8.94
N ILE A 323 -14.12 25.67 -8.14
CA ILE A 323 -14.30 25.08 -6.79
C ILE A 323 -15.13 25.98 -5.87
N GLY A 324 -15.17 27.29 -6.13
CA GLY A 324 -16.02 28.24 -5.40
C GLY A 324 -17.51 28.17 -5.72
N VAL A 325 -17.91 27.62 -6.89
CA VAL A 325 -19.23 27.91 -7.46
C VAL A 325 -20.12 26.66 -7.63
N VAL A 326 -19.76 25.64 -8.42
CA VAL A 326 -20.61 24.43 -8.61
C VAL A 326 -19.75 23.26 -9.10
N GLY A 327 -19.25 22.41 -8.19
CA GLY A 327 -18.63 21.13 -8.54
C GLY A 327 -19.48 19.99 -8.00
N ASP A 328 -20.05 19.20 -8.89
CA ASP A 328 -20.72 17.94 -8.57
C ASP A 328 -19.70 16.78 -8.57
N GLU A 329 -20.18 15.55 -8.35
CA GLU A 329 -19.33 14.36 -8.33
C GLU A 329 -18.58 14.14 -9.66
N THR A 330 -19.21 14.47 -10.79
CA THR A 330 -18.62 14.30 -12.13
C THR A 330 -17.46 15.28 -12.36
N THR A 331 -17.60 16.52 -11.90
CA THR A 331 -16.51 17.49 -11.90
C THR A 331 -15.34 16.98 -11.07
N LEU A 332 -15.57 16.53 -9.83
CA LEU A 332 -14.50 16.01 -8.96
C LEU A 332 -13.78 14.80 -9.59
N ALA A 333 -14.49 13.93 -10.31
CA ALA A 333 -13.90 12.80 -11.03
C ALA A 333 -13.00 13.23 -12.20
N VAL A 334 -13.42 14.22 -12.99
CA VAL A 334 -12.59 14.79 -14.08
C VAL A 334 -11.31 15.42 -13.51
N LEU A 335 -11.42 16.08 -12.35
CA LEU A 335 -10.28 16.69 -11.67
C LEU A 335 -9.25 15.68 -11.18
N LEU A 336 -9.69 14.49 -10.78
CA LEU A 336 -8.78 13.41 -10.39
C LEU A 336 -8.02 12.83 -11.58
N GLN A 337 -8.53 12.96 -12.82
CA GLN A 337 -7.79 12.59 -14.03
C GLN A 337 -6.60 13.54 -14.25
N LEU A 338 -6.77 14.85 -14.01
CA LEU A 338 -5.69 15.85 -14.09
C LEU A 338 -4.56 15.58 -13.10
N CYS A 339 -4.90 15.04 -11.92
CA CYS A 339 -3.95 14.80 -10.85
C CYS A 339 -3.02 13.59 -11.09
N LYS A 340 -3.20 12.79 -12.14
CA LYS A 340 -2.47 11.52 -12.31
C LYS A 340 -0.97 11.66 -12.66
N LYS A 341 -0.44 12.87 -12.90
CA LYS A 341 0.99 13.08 -13.24
C LYS A 341 1.87 13.27 -11.99
N LYS A 342 2.94 12.45 -11.89
CA LYS A 342 3.84 12.26 -10.72
C LYS A 342 4.41 13.51 -10.02
N ARG A 343 4.54 14.68 -10.67
CA ARG A 343 5.26 15.84 -10.08
C ARG A 343 4.39 16.98 -9.53
N LEU A 344 3.17 17.18 -10.03
CA LEU A 344 2.32 18.34 -9.69
C LEU A 344 0.94 17.93 -9.13
N GLY A 345 0.53 16.67 -9.30
CA GLY A 345 -0.83 16.23 -8.98
C GLY A 345 -1.15 15.99 -7.50
N GLY A 346 -0.14 15.77 -6.65
CA GLY A 346 -0.37 15.35 -5.26
C GLY A 346 -1.10 16.39 -4.38
N GLN A 347 -0.72 17.66 -4.50
CA GLN A 347 -1.40 18.74 -3.77
C GLN A 347 -2.81 19.01 -4.32
N ALA A 348 -2.97 18.98 -5.64
CA ALA A 348 -4.26 19.11 -6.29
C ALA A 348 -5.23 17.98 -5.88
N ALA A 349 -4.76 16.73 -5.84
CA ALA A 349 -5.55 15.59 -5.39
C ALA A 349 -6.02 15.72 -3.94
N ARG A 350 -5.17 16.24 -3.03
CA ARG A 350 -5.55 16.54 -1.63
C ARG A 350 -6.56 17.67 -1.54
N SER A 351 -6.45 18.70 -2.37
CA SER A 351 -7.44 19.78 -2.44
C SER A 351 -8.80 19.27 -2.91
N VAL A 352 -8.84 18.46 -3.97
CA VAL A 352 -10.05 17.81 -4.49
C VAL A 352 -10.67 16.89 -3.45
N HIS A 353 -9.87 16.07 -2.75
CA HIS A 353 -10.34 15.23 -1.65
C HIS A 353 -10.93 16.05 -0.49
N GLY A 354 -10.26 17.14 -0.09
CA GLY A 354 -10.77 18.05 0.93
C GLY A 354 -12.06 18.78 0.53
N ALA A 355 -12.25 19.06 -0.77
CA ALA A 355 -13.49 19.61 -1.30
C ALA A 355 -14.62 18.56 -1.29
N ALA A 356 -14.32 17.30 -1.64
CA ALA A 356 -15.26 16.18 -1.60
C ALA A 356 -15.78 15.92 -0.18
N ILE A 357 -14.89 15.96 0.83
CA ILE A 357 -15.25 15.80 2.25
C ILE A 357 -16.16 16.94 2.72
N ARG A 358 -15.79 18.20 2.45
CA ARG A 358 -16.57 19.38 2.88
C ARG A 358 -17.98 19.38 2.30
N ARG A 359 -18.16 18.84 1.10
CA ARG A 359 -19.45 18.77 0.39
C ARG A 359 -20.22 17.47 0.62
N ARG A 360 -19.66 16.51 1.36
CA ARG A 360 -20.25 15.17 1.60
C ARG A 360 -20.56 14.39 0.30
N LEU A 361 -19.74 14.56 -0.74
CA LEU A 361 -19.92 13.94 -2.07
C LEU A 361 -19.06 12.67 -2.27
N LEU A 362 -18.81 11.89 -1.21
CA LEU A 362 -17.95 10.71 -1.27
C LEU A 362 -18.75 9.46 -1.68
N SER A 363 -18.95 9.28 -2.97
CA SER A 363 -19.46 8.02 -3.53
C SER A 363 -18.34 6.97 -3.67
N MET A 364 -18.71 5.70 -3.86
CA MET A 364 -17.74 4.63 -4.19
C MET A 364 -16.96 4.89 -5.48
N ALA A 365 -17.59 5.51 -6.49
CA ALA A 365 -16.93 5.83 -7.75
C ALA A 365 -15.85 6.92 -7.56
N LEU A 366 -16.16 7.96 -6.79
CA LEU A 366 -15.21 9.04 -6.49
C LEU A 366 -14.06 8.55 -5.59
N LEU A 367 -14.35 7.68 -4.61
CA LEU A 367 -13.34 7.05 -3.76
C LEU A 367 -12.36 6.20 -4.58
N ASN A 368 -12.85 5.39 -5.52
CA ASN A 368 -11.99 4.61 -6.42
C ASN A 368 -11.16 5.52 -7.34
N ALA A 369 -11.72 6.64 -7.83
CA ALA A 369 -10.98 7.64 -8.61
C ALA A 369 -9.89 8.35 -7.78
N LEU A 370 -10.15 8.60 -6.49
CA LEU A 370 -9.18 9.17 -5.54
C LEU A 370 -8.03 8.20 -5.29
N LEU A 371 -8.32 6.92 -5.08
CA LEU A 371 -7.31 5.87 -4.92
C LEU A 371 -6.41 5.76 -6.14
N ASP A 372 -6.97 5.73 -7.36
CA ASP A 372 -6.19 5.70 -8.61
C ASP A 372 -5.33 6.97 -8.79
N ALA A 373 -5.89 8.15 -8.48
CA ALA A 373 -5.15 9.41 -8.57
C ALA A 373 -4.00 9.49 -7.56
N TYR A 374 -4.22 9.11 -6.30
CA TYR A 374 -3.16 9.06 -5.28
C TYR A 374 -2.11 8.00 -5.60
N GLY A 375 -2.53 6.83 -6.10
CA GLY A 375 -1.62 5.78 -6.56
C GLY A 375 -0.68 6.29 -7.66
N LYS A 376 -1.21 6.93 -8.69
CA LYS A 376 -0.39 7.49 -9.79
C LYS A 376 0.48 8.67 -9.37
N CYS A 377 0.09 9.40 -8.32
CA CYS A 377 0.93 10.42 -7.69
C CYS A 377 2.10 9.85 -6.84
N GLY A 378 2.14 8.55 -6.58
CA GLY A 378 3.11 7.93 -5.67
C GLY A 378 2.82 8.15 -4.18
N LEU A 379 1.61 8.62 -3.83
CA LEU A 379 1.19 8.89 -2.45
C LEU A 379 0.56 7.64 -1.81
N VAL A 380 1.32 6.54 -1.73
CA VAL A 380 0.83 5.23 -1.27
C VAL A 380 0.26 5.29 0.16
N GLU A 381 0.83 6.09 1.05
CA GLU A 381 0.33 6.25 2.42
C GLU A 381 -1.06 6.91 2.47
N ASP A 382 -1.36 7.81 1.53
CA ASP A 382 -2.68 8.43 1.42
C ASP A 382 -3.69 7.43 0.82
N VAL A 383 -3.25 6.57 -0.12
CA VAL A 383 -4.05 5.44 -0.65
C VAL A 383 -4.46 4.48 0.47
N LEU A 384 -3.50 4.03 1.28
CA LEU A 384 -3.75 3.07 2.36
C LEU A 384 -4.64 3.66 3.46
N ARG A 385 -4.44 4.95 3.81
CA ARG A 385 -5.32 5.66 4.76
C ARG A 385 -6.75 5.79 4.24
N LEU A 386 -6.92 6.18 2.98
CA LEU A 386 -8.25 6.27 2.36
C LEU A 386 -8.92 4.90 2.33
N PHE A 387 -8.19 3.86 1.94
CA PHE A 387 -8.68 2.49 1.88
C PHE A 387 -9.13 1.94 3.25
N GLN A 388 -8.37 2.20 4.31
CA GLN A 388 -8.74 1.81 5.68
C GLN A 388 -10.03 2.52 6.15
N GLY A 389 -10.26 3.75 5.71
CA GLY A 389 -11.48 4.52 6.04
C GLY A 389 -12.73 4.10 5.27
N MET A 390 -12.63 3.28 4.22
CA MET A 390 -13.77 2.81 3.43
C MET A 390 -14.52 1.68 4.14
N ARG A 391 -15.82 1.86 4.35
CA ARG A 391 -16.73 0.86 4.97
C ARG A 391 -17.10 -0.28 4.02
N GLU A 392 -17.27 0.04 2.75
CA GLU A 392 -17.59 -0.91 1.67
C GLU A 392 -16.45 -0.90 0.65
N ARG A 393 -16.08 -2.08 0.15
CA ARG A 393 -14.97 -2.26 -0.78
C ARG A 393 -15.42 -3.25 -1.84
N ASN A 394 -15.30 -2.87 -3.11
CA ASN A 394 -15.62 -3.76 -4.23
C ASN A 394 -14.33 -4.20 -4.94
N VAL A 395 -14.46 -5.08 -5.93
CA VAL A 395 -13.33 -5.57 -6.75
C VAL A 395 -12.49 -4.42 -7.32
N ILE A 396 -13.12 -3.31 -7.72
CA ILE A 396 -12.43 -2.12 -8.27
C ILE A 396 -11.60 -1.42 -7.19
N THR A 397 -12.11 -1.31 -5.96
CA THR A 397 -11.37 -0.73 -4.84
C THR A 397 -10.14 -1.57 -4.50
N TRP A 398 -10.28 -2.90 -4.46
CA TRP A 398 -9.15 -3.80 -4.22
C TRP A 398 -8.12 -3.74 -5.35
N SER A 399 -8.56 -3.82 -6.62
CA SER A 399 -7.67 -3.81 -7.77
C SER A 399 -6.87 -2.51 -7.87
N THR A 400 -7.50 -1.36 -7.61
CA THR A 400 -6.83 -0.04 -7.65
C THR A 400 -5.78 0.11 -6.56
N VAL A 401 -6.02 -0.38 -5.33
CA VAL A 401 -5.05 -0.33 -4.24
C VAL A 401 -3.88 -1.28 -4.48
N ILE A 402 -4.15 -2.49 -4.96
CA ILE A 402 -3.10 -3.47 -5.27
C ILE A 402 -2.21 -2.93 -6.39
N ALA A 403 -2.79 -2.36 -7.45
CA ALA A 403 -2.05 -1.71 -8.54
C ALA A 403 -1.22 -0.51 -8.04
N ALA A 404 -1.81 0.36 -7.21
CA ALA A 404 -1.13 1.51 -6.63
C ALA A 404 0.08 1.10 -5.77
N CYS A 405 -0.03 0.03 -4.99
CA CYS A 405 1.08 -0.50 -4.19
C CYS A 405 2.16 -1.16 -5.07
N ALA A 406 1.77 -1.93 -6.09
CA ALA A 406 2.68 -2.61 -7.01
C ALA A 406 3.54 -1.60 -7.79
N HIS A 407 2.92 -0.62 -8.45
CA HIS A 407 3.61 0.37 -9.29
C HIS A 407 4.55 1.32 -8.52
N ASN A 408 4.33 1.50 -7.21
CA ASN A 408 5.14 2.37 -6.37
C ASN A 408 6.20 1.63 -5.54
N GLY A 409 6.52 0.38 -5.89
CA GLY A 409 7.60 -0.38 -5.26
C GLY A 409 7.30 -0.79 -3.81
N ARG A 410 6.02 -1.04 -3.49
CA ARG A 410 5.57 -1.62 -2.21
C ARG A 410 4.93 -2.99 -2.43
N PRO A 411 5.69 -3.99 -2.94
CA PRO A 411 5.12 -5.26 -3.38
C PRO A 411 4.53 -6.10 -2.25
N HIS A 412 5.12 -6.08 -1.04
CA HIS A 412 4.55 -6.79 0.12
C HIS A 412 3.17 -6.23 0.53
N ALA A 413 2.99 -4.91 0.48
CA ALA A 413 1.69 -4.29 0.77
C ALA A 413 0.64 -4.67 -0.29
N ALA A 414 1.04 -4.74 -1.56
CA ALA A 414 0.17 -5.22 -2.64
C ALA A 414 -0.27 -6.67 -2.42
N MET A 415 0.66 -7.56 -2.04
CA MET A 415 0.36 -8.96 -1.72
C MET A 415 -0.55 -9.10 -0.49
N ALA A 416 -0.32 -8.33 0.56
CA ALA A 416 -1.17 -8.33 1.75
C ALA A 416 -2.60 -7.87 1.41
N CYS A 417 -2.75 -6.82 0.60
CA CYS A 417 -4.07 -6.37 0.12
C CYS A 417 -4.75 -7.44 -0.74
N PHE A 418 -3.99 -8.18 -1.56
CA PHE A 418 -4.52 -9.27 -2.36
C PHE A 418 -5.04 -10.44 -1.50
N VAL A 419 -4.30 -10.82 -0.46
CA VAL A 419 -4.76 -11.86 0.49
C VAL A 419 -6.05 -11.42 1.19
N ALA A 420 -6.10 -10.17 1.66
CA ALA A 420 -7.29 -9.62 2.30
C ALA A 420 -8.51 -9.56 1.35
N MET A 421 -8.30 -9.29 0.06
CA MET A 421 -9.36 -9.40 -0.96
C MET A 421 -9.93 -10.82 -1.04
N LEU A 422 -9.06 -11.85 -1.04
CA LEU A 422 -9.50 -13.25 -1.07
C LEU A 422 -10.24 -13.67 0.19
N GLU A 423 -9.82 -13.19 1.37
CA GLU A 423 -10.50 -13.45 2.65
C GLU A 423 -11.92 -12.87 2.67
N THR A 424 -12.14 -11.75 1.96
CA THR A 424 -13.49 -11.17 1.79
C THR A 424 -14.36 -11.91 0.76
N GLY A 425 -13.84 -12.93 0.08
CA GLY A 425 -14.59 -13.73 -0.90
C GLY A 425 -14.72 -13.09 -2.29
N GLU A 426 -14.07 -11.94 -2.52
CA GLU A 426 -14.10 -11.23 -3.80
C GLU A 426 -13.22 -11.92 -4.85
N ARG A 427 -13.71 -12.03 -6.09
CA ARG A 427 -13.00 -12.73 -7.16
C ARG A 427 -11.98 -11.80 -7.86
N PRO A 428 -10.71 -12.21 -8.01
CA PRO A 428 -9.73 -11.45 -8.79
C PRO A 428 -10.16 -11.28 -10.25
N ASN A 429 -9.94 -10.09 -10.79
CA ASN A 429 -10.03 -9.82 -12.23
C ASN A 429 -8.63 -9.79 -12.87
N SER A 430 -8.57 -9.68 -14.20
CA SER A 430 -7.31 -9.63 -14.97
C SER A 430 -6.34 -8.55 -14.48
N ILE A 431 -6.86 -7.34 -14.18
CA ILE A 431 -6.08 -6.21 -13.64
C ILE A 431 -5.46 -6.58 -12.29
N THR A 432 -6.24 -7.22 -11.40
CA THR A 432 -5.77 -7.61 -10.07
C THR A 432 -4.63 -8.64 -10.16
N VAL A 433 -4.78 -9.63 -11.06
CA VAL A 433 -3.75 -10.65 -11.29
C VAL A 433 -2.50 -10.03 -11.92
N LEU A 434 -2.64 -9.12 -12.88
CA LEU A 434 -1.52 -8.39 -13.47
C LEU A 434 -0.73 -7.60 -12.41
N SER A 435 -1.42 -6.85 -11.56
CA SER A 435 -0.78 -6.09 -10.47
C SER A 435 -0.12 -6.99 -9.42
N LEU A 436 -0.70 -8.16 -9.12
CA LEU A 436 -0.08 -9.15 -8.25
C LEU A 436 1.21 -9.72 -8.87
N VAL A 437 1.17 -10.08 -10.17
CA VAL A 437 2.33 -10.60 -10.89
C VAL A 437 3.44 -9.54 -10.99
N GLU A 438 3.10 -8.27 -11.19
CA GLU A 438 4.04 -7.15 -11.16
C GLU A 438 4.69 -6.96 -9.78
N ALA A 439 3.90 -7.05 -8.70
CA ALA A 439 4.39 -6.99 -7.33
C ALA A 439 5.36 -8.17 -7.04
N CYS A 440 4.97 -9.40 -7.39
CA CYS A 440 5.83 -10.58 -7.22
C CYS A 440 7.12 -10.50 -8.05
N GLY A 441 7.03 -10.03 -9.30
CA GLY A 441 8.19 -9.82 -10.16
C GLY A 441 9.13 -8.72 -9.67
N SER A 442 8.61 -7.74 -8.93
CA SER A 442 9.42 -6.69 -8.30
C SER A 442 10.07 -7.13 -6.98
N CYS A 443 9.48 -8.09 -6.27
CA CYS A 443 10.10 -8.75 -5.11
C CYS A 443 11.19 -9.76 -5.49
N ALA A 444 11.15 -10.31 -6.70
CA ALA A 444 12.02 -11.41 -7.15
C ALA A 444 11.98 -12.67 -6.24
N GLU A 445 10.89 -12.86 -5.47
CA GLU A 445 10.71 -14.01 -4.59
C GLU A 445 10.00 -15.17 -5.30
N MET A 446 10.71 -16.28 -5.52
CA MET A 446 10.21 -17.40 -6.32
C MET A 446 8.91 -18.04 -5.76
N TRP A 447 8.77 -18.12 -4.44
CA TRP A 447 7.59 -18.74 -3.82
C TRP A 447 6.33 -17.90 -4.03
N ALA A 448 6.43 -16.57 -3.92
CA ALA A 448 5.33 -15.63 -4.16
C ALA A 448 4.88 -15.67 -5.62
N SER A 449 5.87 -15.72 -6.53
CA SER A 449 5.71 -15.88 -7.97
C SER A 449 4.96 -17.17 -8.37
N ARG A 450 5.32 -18.32 -7.79
CA ARG A 450 4.60 -19.58 -8.02
C ARG A 450 3.16 -19.55 -7.49
N ARG A 451 2.93 -18.90 -6.35
CA ARG A 451 1.57 -18.73 -5.81
C ARG A 451 0.72 -17.82 -6.69
N ALA A 452 1.28 -16.71 -7.19
CA ALA A 452 0.60 -15.81 -8.12
C ALA A 452 0.22 -16.53 -9.43
N HIS A 453 1.14 -17.34 -9.99
CA HIS A 453 0.84 -18.18 -11.15
C HIS A 453 -0.27 -19.20 -10.85
N GLY A 454 -0.22 -19.89 -9.70
CA GLY A 454 -1.29 -20.81 -9.28
C GLY A 454 -2.63 -20.12 -9.04
N VAL A 455 -2.65 -18.83 -8.69
CA VAL A 455 -3.87 -18.02 -8.61
C VAL A 455 -4.39 -17.67 -10.01
N ALA A 456 -3.52 -17.27 -10.93
CA ALA A 456 -3.89 -16.97 -12.32
C ALA A 456 -4.55 -18.18 -13.01
N VAL A 457 -3.96 -19.38 -12.86
CA VAL A 457 -4.50 -20.62 -13.41
C VAL A 457 -5.86 -20.98 -12.79
N ARG A 458 -5.99 -20.96 -11.45
CA ARG A 458 -7.25 -21.28 -10.77
C ARG A 458 -8.37 -20.28 -11.06
N SER A 459 -8.02 -19.04 -11.41
CA SER A 459 -8.99 -18.00 -11.79
C SER A 459 -9.39 -18.08 -13.26
N GLY A 460 -8.82 -19.00 -14.05
CA GLY A 460 -9.06 -19.11 -15.51
C GLY A 460 -8.36 -18.02 -16.34
N LEU A 461 -7.60 -17.13 -15.70
CA LEU A 461 -6.94 -15.97 -16.33
C LEU A 461 -5.54 -16.30 -16.86
N GLY A 462 -4.98 -17.47 -16.52
CA GLY A 462 -3.62 -17.86 -16.90
C GLY A 462 -3.38 -17.99 -18.41
N PHE A 463 -4.44 -18.12 -19.22
CA PHE A 463 -4.37 -18.22 -20.68
C PHE A 463 -4.59 -16.89 -21.40
N GLU A 464 -4.93 -15.81 -20.68
CA GLU A 464 -5.01 -14.47 -21.28
C GLU A 464 -3.61 -14.00 -21.70
N LEU A 465 -3.48 -13.50 -22.93
CA LEU A 465 -2.20 -13.05 -23.51
C LEU A 465 -1.46 -12.05 -22.62
N ALA A 466 -2.19 -11.09 -22.02
CA ALA A 466 -1.62 -10.09 -21.12
C ALA A 466 -1.05 -10.71 -19.83
N VAL A 467 -1.77 -11.67 -19.23
CA VAL A 467 -1.33 -12.36 -18.01
C VAL A 467 -0.16 -13.29 -18.31
N GLY A 468 -0.21 -14.01 -19.44
CA GLY A 468 0.89 -14.86 -19.93
C GLY A 468 2.18 -14.06 -20.12
N ASN A 469 2.11 -12.91 -20.80
CA ASN A 469 3.25 -12.00 -20.98
C ASN A 469 3.82 -11.52 -19.64
N ALA A 470 2.97 -11.14 -18.69
CA ALA A 470 3.40 -10.74 -17.36
C ALA A 470 4.05 -11.88 -16.57
N LEU A 471 3.56 -13.12 -16.70
CA LEU A 471 4.13 -14.31 -16.05
C LEU A 471 5.51 -14.68 -16.60
N VAL A 472 5.70 -14.63 -17.92
CA VAL A 472 7.02 -14.82 -18.57
C VAL A 472 8.02 -13.80 -18.02
N HIS A 473 7.65 -12.52 -18.05
CA HIS A 473 8.50 -11.45 -17.55
C HIS A 473 8.80 -11.56 -16.04
N MET A 474 7.82 -11.97 -15.23
CA MET A 474 7.98 -12.18 -13.79
C MET A 474 8.95 -13.32 -13.49
N TYR A 475 8.80 -14.49 -14.14
CA TYR A 475 9.73 -15.61 -13.94
C TYR A 475 11.13 -15.26 -14.43
N GLY A 476 11.24 -14.50 -15.52
CA GLY A 476 12.48 -13.92 -16.00
C GLY A 476 13.19 -13.06 -14.94
N LYS A 477 12.48 -12.14 -14.29
CA LYS A 477 13.03 -11.32 -13.19
C LYS A 477 13.41 -12.13 -11.95
N CYS A 478 12.72 -13.24 -11.69
CA CYS A 478 13.03 -14.14 -10.56
C CYS A 478 14.19 -15.11 -10.85
N GLY A 479 14.75 -15.11 -12.06
CA GLY A 479 15.85 -15.99 -12.48
C GLY A 479 15.45 -17.44 -12.82
N GLU A 480 14.17 -17.80 -12.76
CA GLU A 480 13.68 -19.15 -13.07
C GLU A 480 13.33 -19.26 -14.56
N LEU A 481 14.36 -19.29 -15.41
CA LEU A 481 14.21 -19.36 -16.86
C LEU A 481 13.43 -20.59 -17.34
N GLY A 482 13.56 -21.72 -16.65
CA GLY A 482 12.84 -22.95 -17.00
C GLY A 482 11.32 -22.82 -16.85
N ALA A 483 10.84 -22.12 -15.81
CA ALA A 483 9.42 -21.82 -15.66
C ALA A 483 8.95 -20.77 -16.68
N SER A 484 9.78 -19.77 -16.96
CA SER A 484 9.52 -18.76 -18.01
C SER A 484 9.32 -19.42 -19.39
N ALA A 485 10.23 -20.33 -19.77
CA ALA A 485 10.15 -21.08 -21.03
C ALA A 485 8.88 -21.95 -21.10
N ARG A 486 8.53 -22.66 -20.02
CA ARG A 486 7.29 -23.46 -19.98
C ARG A 486 6.04 -22.60 -20.19
N VAL A 487 5.96 -21.43 -19.56
CA VAL A 487 4.83 -20.50 -19.76
C VAL A 487 4.82 -20.02 -21.22
N PHE A 488 5.97 -19.61 -21.76
CA PHE A 488 6.09 -19.21 -23.17
C PHE A 488 5.62 -20.31 -24.13
N ASP A 489 6.10 -21.54 -23.98
CA ASP A 489 5.75 -22.65 -24.86
C ASP A 489 4.26 -23.03 -24.78
N THR A 490 3.67 -22.97 -23.57
CA THR A 490 2.25 -23.30 -23.34
C THR A 490 1.26 -22.23 -23.80
N MET A 491 1.72 -21.01 -24.14
CA MET A 491 0.84 -19.96 -24.65
C MET A 491 0.37 -20.26 -26.08
N PRO A 492 -0.96 -20.26 -26.33
CA PRO A 492 -1.55 -20.65 -27.62
C PRO A 492 -1.28 -19.63 -28.73
N VAL A 493 -1.19 -18.35 -28.38
CA VAL A 493 -0.88 -17.23 -29.28
C VAL A 493 0.25 -16.44 -28.64
N LYS A 494 1.26 -16.07 -29.44
CA LYS A 494 2.43 -15.30 -29.00
C LYS A 494 2.49 -14.02 -29.82
N ASP A 495 2.43 -12.87 -29.15
CA ASP A 495 2.60 -11.58 -29.80
C ASP A 495 4.06 -11.12 -29.69
N VAL A 496 4.40 -10.01 -30.36
CA VAL A 496 5.75 -9.42 -30.29
C VAL A 496 6.17 -9.16 -28.83
N LEU A 497 5.23 -8.83 -27.94
CA LEU A 497 5.51 -8.59 -26.52
C LEU A 497 5.90 -9.88 -25.78
N THR A 498 5.29 -11.03 -26.13
CA THR A 498 5.67 -12.37 -25.60
C THR A 498 7.12 -12.70 -25.93
N TRP A 499 7.52 -12.53 -27.19
CA TRP A 499 8.90 -12.75 -27.66
C TRP A 499 9.89 -11.80 -26.98
N ASN A 500 9.56 -10.50 -26.92
CA ASN A 500 10.40 -9.50 -26.27
C ASN A 500 10.61 -9.80 -24.77
N SER A 501 9.56 -10.24 -24.08
CA SER A 501 9.63 -10.60 -22.66
C SER A 501 10.56 -11.78 -22.40
N MET A 502 10.55 -12.79 -23.29
CA MET A 502 11.42 -13.97 -23.17
C MET A 502 12.87 -13.66 -23.56
N ILE A 503 13.11 -12.91 -24.64
CA ILE A 503 14.44 -12.45 -25.06
C ILE A 503 15.07 -11.59 -23.94
N GLY A 504 14.31 -10.65 -23.39
CA GLY A 504 14.74 -9.81 -22.28
C GLY A 504 15.04 -10.61 -21.01
N ALA A 505 14.20 -11.60 -20.67
CA ALA A 505 14.43 -12.49 -19.53
C ALA A 505 15.73 -13.31 -19.66
N LEU A 506 16.02 -13.85 -20.86
CA LEU A 506 17.26 -14.56 -21.14
C LEU A 506 18.49 -13.63 -21.04
N GLY A 507 18.36 -12.40 -21.57
CA GLY A 507 19.39 -11.37 -21.44
C GLY A 507 19.69 -10.97 -20.00
N MET A 508 18.64 -10.78 -19.17
CA MET A 508 18.76 -10.40 -17.75
C MET A 508 19.55 -11.41 -16.92
N ASN A 509 19.45 -12.68 -17.30
CA ASN A 509 20.05 -13.81 -16.59
C ASN A 509 21.36 -14.29 -17.23
N GLY A 510 21.97 -13.47 -18.11
CA GLY A 510 23.29 -13.75 -18.71
C GLY A 510 23.30 -14.82 -19.81
N ARG A 511 22.14 -15.24 -20.31
CA ARG A 511 21.99 -16.26 -21.37
C ARG A 511 21.87 -15.61 -22.76
N ALA A 512 22.82 -14.72 -23.09
CA ALA A 512 22.74 -13.87 -24.27
C ALA A 512 22.67 -14.65 -25.60
N ARG A 513 23.40 -15.78 -25.73
CA ARG A 513 23.34 -16.63 -26.93
C ARG A 513 21.98 -17.28 -27.14
N ASP A 514 21.32 -17.71 -26.07
CA ASP A 514 19.97 -18.27 -26.16
C ASP A 514 18.94 -17.19 -26.52
N ALA A 515 19.15 -15.96 -26.06
CA ALA A 515 18.33 -14.81 -26.45
C ALA A 515 18.43 -14.53 -27.96
N LEU A 516 19.64 -14.58 -28.53
CA LEU A 516 19.87 -14.45 -29.97
C LEU A 516 19.31 -15.64 -30.77
N ALA A 517 19.45 -16.86 -30.25
CA ALA A 517 18.82 -18.03 -30.86
C ALA A 517 17.28 -17.89 -30.90
N LEU A 518 16.67 -17.31 -29.85
CA LEU A 518 15.24 -17.02 -29.82
C LEU A 518 14.83 -15.92 -30.82
N LEU A 519 15.69 -14.90 -31.00
CA LEU A 519 15.50 -13.86 -32.02
C LEU A 519 15.51 -14.46 -33.43
N HIS A 520 16.47 -15.31 -33.74
CA HIS A 520 16.54 -15.97 -35.05
C HIS A 520 15.36 -16.93 -35.29
N ARG A 521 14.84 -17.57 -34.23
CA ARG A 521 13.59 -18.34 -34.32
C ARG A 521 12.39 -17.45 -34.63
N MET A 522 12.29 -16.29 -33.98
CA MET A 522 11.25 -15.29 -34.29
C MET A 522 11.35 -14.80 -35.76
N GLU A 523 12.56 -14.65 -36.29
CA GLU A 523 12.80 -14.30 -37.70
C GLU A 523 12.44 -15.45 -38.66
N ALA A 524 12.67 -16.70 -38.25
CA ALA A 524 12.41 -17.89 -39.07
C ALA A 524 10.93 -18.31 -39.12
N GLU A 525 10.16 -18.05 -38.07
CA GLU A 525 8.70 -18.26 -38.00
C GLU A 525 7.90 -17.13 -38.74
N GLY A 526 8.59 -16.30 -39.53
CA GLY A 526 8.31 -14.89 -39.82
C GLY A 526 7.21 -14.48 -40.81
N ASP A 527 6.09 -15.20 -40.93
CA ASP A 527 4.95 -14.71 -41.73
C ASP A 527 3.96 -13.82 -40.95
N GLU A 528 3.80 -14.00 -39.63
CA GLU A 528 2.84 -13.23 -38.82
C GLU A 528 3.48 -12.24 -37.82
N VAL A 529 4.70 -12.49 -37.34
CA VAL A 529 5.34 -11.72 -36.26
C VAL A 529 6.78 -11.36 -36.62
N ARG A 530 7.06 -10.07 -36.86
CA ARG A 530 8.40 -9.58 -37.21
C ARG A 530 9.08 -8.85 -36.05
N PRO A 531 10.41 -8.95 -35.91
CA PRO A 531 11.16 -8.13 -34.96
C PRO A 531 10.89 -6.65 -35.18
N ASN A 532 10.65 -5.91 -34.10
CA ASN A 532 10.52 -4.46 -34.14
C ASN A 532 11.68 -3.81 -33.36
N GLY A 533 11.71 -2.47 -33.31
CA GLY A 533 12.74 -1.76 -32.55
C GLY A 533 12.87 -2.23 -31.09
N VAL A 534 11.75 -2.53 -30.41
CA VAL A 534 11.79 -3.01 -29.01
C VAL A 534 12.42 -4.41 -28.89
N THR A 535 12.15 -5.29 -29.86
CA THR A 535 12.78 -6.62 -29.95
C THR A 535 14.30 -6.50 -30.11
N MET A 536 14.73 -5.64 -31.02
CA MET A 536 16.15 -5.41 -31.29
C MET A 536 16.85 -4.75 -30.10
N LEU A 537 16.17 -3.86 -29.37
CA LEU A 537 16.67 -3.30 -28.11
C LEU A 537 16.87 -4.38 -27.04
N ALA A 538 15.92 -5.31 -26.89
CA ALA A 538 16.04 -6.41 -25.92
C ALA A 538 17.22 -7.35 -26.27
N ALA A 539 17.43 -7.63 -27.56
CA ALA A 539 18.57 -8.40 -28.04
C ALA A 539 19.91 -7.68 -27.82
N LEU A 540 20.01 -6.39 -28.16
CA LEU A 540 21.19 -5.55 -27.89
C LEU A 540 21.50 -5.47 -26.40
N TRP A 541 20.46 -5.37 -25.56
CA TRP A 541 20.60 -5.37 -24.11
C TRP A 541 21.11 -6.73 -23.58
N ALA A 542 20.63 -7.84 -24.14
CA ALA A 542 21.16 -9.18 -23.85
C ALA A 542 22.65 -9.31 -24.25
N CYS A 543 23.03 -8.83 -25.44
CA CYS A 543 24.42 -8.78 -25.89
C CYS A 543 25.30 -7.93 -24.96
N ALA A 544 24.78 -6.80 -24.48
CA ALA A 544 25.52 -5.90 -23.59
C ALA A 544 25.84 -6.54 -22.23
N HIS A 545 24.91 -7.33 -21.66
CA HIS A 545 25.16 -8.09 -20.43
C HIS A 545 25.94 -9.38 -20.65
N GLY A 546 25.84 -9.99 -21.84
CA GLY A 546 26.61 -11.17 -22.24
C GLY A 546 28.03 -10.89 -22.72
N GLY A 547 28.41 -9.63 -22.93
CA GLY A 547 29.71 -9.23 -23.48
C GLY A 547 29.90 -9.61 -24.96
N LEU A 548 28.82 -9.79 -25.70
CA LEU A 548 28.79 -10.23 -27.11
C LEU A 548 28.84 -9.03 -28.06
N VAL A 549 30.01 -8.39 -28.17
CA VAL A 549 30.20 -7.13 -28.91
C VAL A 549 29.92 -7.29 -30.40
N GLU A 550 30.52 -8.30 -31.02
CA GLU A 550 30.39 -8.57 -32.46
C GLU A 550 28.94 -8.91 -32.84
N GLU A 551 28.28 -9.81 -32.10
CA GLU A 551 26.88 -10.14 -32.36
C GLU A 551 25.94 -8.95 -32.11
N GLY A 552 26.28 -8.07 -31.16
CA GLY A 552 25.55 -6.82 -30.90
C GLY A 552 25.65 -5.81 -32.04
N ILE A 553 26.84 -5.64 -32.64
CA ILE A 553 27.03 -4.80 -33.84
C ILE A 553 26.27 -5.40 -35.03
N GLY A 554 26.34 -6.72 -35.22
CA GLY A 554 25.57 -7.44 -36.24
C GLY A 554 24.05 -7.26 -36.10
N CYS A 555 23.53 -7.13 -34.88
CA CYS A 555 22.11 -6.80 -34.64
C CYS A 555 21.77 -5.39 -35.14
N LEU A 556 22.64 -4.40 -34.91
CA LEU A 556 22.44 -3.02 -35.39
C LEU A 556 22.47 -2.95 -36.94
N GLU A 557 23.33 -3.73 -37.57
CA GLU A 557 23.38 -3.86 -39.03
C GLU A 557 22.15 -4.58 -39.59
N SER A 558 21.62 -5.57 -38.87
CA SER A 558 20.35 -6.23 -39.22
C SER A 558 19.18 -5.25 -39.17
N MET A 559 19.13 -4.33 -38.19
CA MET A 559 18.12 -3.27 -38.14
C MET A 559 18.16 -2.39 -39.39
N ALA A 560 19.35 -2.01 -39.85
CA ALA A 560 19.53 -1.22 -41.07
C ALA A 560 19.04 -1.97 -42.32
N ARG A 561 19.32 -3.28 -42.41
CA ARG A 561 18.83 -4.15 -43.50
C ARG A 561 17.30 -4.31 -43.50
N GLN A 562 16.68 -4.32 -42.31
CA GLN A 562 15.23 -4.45 -42.14
C GLN A 562 14.47 -3.11 -42.19
N SER A 563 15.12 -2.02 -42.61
CA SER A 563 14.53 -0.66 -42.67
C SER A 563 14.06 -0.11 -41.29
N LEU A 564 14.59 -0.64 -40.18
CA LEU A 564 14.30 -0.17 -38.83
C LEU A 564 15.27 0.95 -38.45
N GLN A 565 14.76 2.15 -38.19
CA GLN A 565 15.56 3.30 -37.77
C GLN A 565 16.11 3.10 -36.34
N PRO A 566 17.45 3.12 -36.14
CA PRO A 566 18.05 3.03 -34.81
C PRO A 566 17.69 4.24 -33.94
N ARG A 567 16.90 4.01 -32.89
CA ARG A 567 16.63 5.03 -31.85
C ARG A 567 17.82 5.19 -30.90
N VAL A 568 17.84 6.32 -30.20
CA VAL A 568 18.89 6.68 -29.22
C VAL A 568 19.12 5.59 -28.16
N GLU A 569 18.09 4.85 -27.78
CA GLU A 569 18.16 3.73 -26.83
C GLU A 569 19.05 2.56 -27.33
N HIS A 570 18.94 2.20 -28.62
CA HIS A 570 19.76 1.15 -29.24
C HIS A 570 21.23 1.54 -29.26
N VAL A 571 21.52 2.80 -29.65
CA VAL A 571 22.87 3.36 -29.64
C VAL A 571 23.43 3.39 -28.22
N SER A 572 22.60 3.66 -27.21
CA SER A 572 23.01 3.64 -25.80
C SER A 572 23.43 2.25 -25.33
N CYS A 573 22.75 1.19 -25.78
CA CYS A 573 23.13 -0.20 -25.49
C CYS A 573 24.46 -0.60 -26.13
N VAL A 574 24.69 -0.18 -27.39
CA VAL A 574 25.97 -0.42 -28.08
C VAL A 574 27.11 0.31 -27.37
N VAL A 575 26.87 1.54 -26.93
CA VAL A 575 27.85 2.32 -26.14
C VAL A 575 28.13 1.67 -24.78
N ASP A 576 27.11 1.18 -24.06
CA ASP A 576 27.32 0.44 -22.79
C ASP A 576 28.13 -0.84 -23.03
N MET A 577 27.87 -1.54 -24.14
CA MET A 577 28.57 -2.77 -24.53
C MET A 577 30.06 -2.51 -24.84
N LEU A 578 30.37 -1.53 -25.70
CA LEU A 578 31.75 -1.12 -26.01
C LEU A 578 32.49 -0.58 -24.78
N ALA A 579 31.80 0.24 -23.97
CA ALA A 579 32.36 0.78 -22.74
C ALA A 579 32.64 -0.30 -21.69
N ARG A 580 31.84 -1.38 -21.64
CA ARG A 580 32.13 -2.58 -20.82
C ARG A 580 33.27 -3.42 -21.37
N ALA A 581 33.39 -3.54 -22.69
CA ALA A 581 34.48 -4.23 -23.37
C ALA A 581 35.83 -3.49 -23.28
N GLY A 582 35.82 -2.20 -22.94
CA GLY A 582 37.01 -1.39 -22.70
C GLY A 582 37.43 -0.49 -23.86
N ASP A 583 36.66 -0.47 -24.95
CA ASP A 583 36.81 0.47 -26.06
C ASP A 583 36.08 1.79 -25.75
N LEU A 584 36.73 2.64 -24.97
CA LEU A 584 36.17 3.91 -24.51
C LEU A 584 36.17 4.98 -25.62
N ASP A 585 37.14 4.93 -26.53
CA ASP A 585 37.29 5.90 -27.60
C ASP A 585 36.26 5.65 -28.71
N GLY A 586 36.06 4.38 -29.12
CA GLY A 586 34.99 3.98 -30.03
C GLY A 586 33.59 4.26 -29.45
N ALA A 587 33.40 3.98 -28.15
CA ALA A 587 32.16 4.32 -27.45
C ALA A 587 31.90 5.84 -27.41
N ALA A 588 32.92 6.66 -27.15
CA ALA A 588 32.80 8.12 -27.12
C ALA A 588 32.50 8.70 -28.51
N GLU A 589 33.08 8.15 -29.56
CA GLU A 589 32.85 8.60 -30.93
C GLU A 589 31.42 8.31 -31.43
N ILE A 590 30.89 7.12 -31.14
CA ILE A 590 29.51 6.75 -31.49
C ILE A 590 28.49 7.67 -30.77
N VAL A 591 28.73 8.03 -29.51
CA VAL A 591 27.86 8.96 -28.78
C VAL A 591 27.90 10.36 -29.41
N ARG A 592 29.08 10.86 -29.81
CA ARG A 592 29.23 12.17 -30.46
C ARG A 592 28.58 12.22 -31.85
N ARG A 593 28.62 11.12 -32.60
CA ARG A 593 27.99 11.00 -33.93
C ARG A 593 26.48 10.84 -33.87
N SER A 594 25.90 10.50 -32.72
CA SER A 594 24.45 10.35 -32.58
C SER A 594 23.71 11.69 -32.68
N SER A 595 22.60 11.71 -33.42
CA SER A 595 21.77 12.91 -33.60
C SER A 595 21.29 13.46 -32.25
N GLY A 596 21.65 14.70 -31.93
CA GLY A 596 21.30 15.35 -30.65
C GLY A 596 22.34 15.22 -29.53
N GLY A 597 23.52 14.63 -29.79
CA GLY A 597 24.64 14.64 -28.85
C GLY A 597 24.58 13.58 -27.73
N GLY A 598 23.84 12.50 -27.93
CA GLY A 598 23.79 11.32 -27.04
C GLY A 598 22.75 11.40 -25.90
N SER A 599 22.19 10.25 -25.52
CA SER A 599 21.28 10.18 -24.36
C SER A 599 22.05 10.33 -23.03
N PRO A 600 21.39 10.80 -21.95
CA PRO A 600 21.97 10.79 -20.61
C PRO A 600 22.40 9.38 -20.15
N ALA A 601 21.68 8.35 -20.61
CA ALA A 601 21.98 6.95 -20.31
C ALA A 601 23.28 6.48 -20.99
N ALA A 602 23.52 6.88 -22.25
CA ALA A 602 24.76 6.56 -22.97
C ALA A 602 25.98 7.24 -22.31
N TRP A 603 25.86 8.52 -21.97
CA TRP A 603 26.92 9.24 -21.25
C TRP A 603 27.14 8.68 -19.83
N SER A 604 26.09 8.23 -19.15
CA SER A 604 26.19 7.58 -17.83
C SER A 604 26.85 6.20 -17.91
N ALA A 605 26.59 5.43 -18.96
CA ALA A 605 27.24 4.14 -19.22
C ALA A 605 28.74 4.32 -19.47
N LEU A 606 29.10 5.31 -20.31
CA LEU A 606 30.49 5.70 -20.57
C LEU A 606 31.20 6.17 -19.29
N LEU A 607 30.54 7.03 -18.50
CA LEU A 607 31.03 7.49 -17.19
C LEU A 607 31.25 6.32 -16.22
N SER A 608 30.29 5.39 -16.15
CA SER A 608 30.39 4.19 -15.29
C SER A 608 31.56 3.28 -15.70
N ALA A 609 31.82 3.14 -17.01
CA ALA A 609 32.96 2.41 -17.53
C ALA A 609 34.30 3.09 -17.21
N CYS A 610 34.40 4.41 -17.42
CA CYS A 610 35.56 5.20 -17.05
C CYS A 610 35.86 5.10 -15.54
N ARG A 611 34.82 5.03 -14.68
CA ARG A 611 34.97 4.84 -13.22
C ARG A 611 35.60 3.48 -12.86
N ARG A 612 35.23 2.40 -13.55
CA ARG A 612 35.72 1.04 -13.25
C ARG A 612 37.22 0.84 -13.54
N ARG A 613 37.80 1.69 -14.37
CA ARG A 613 39.15 1.49 -14.93
C ARG A 613 40.29 2.19 -14.20
N GLY A 614 40.03 2.86 -13.06
CA GLY A 614 41.01 3.42 -12.10
C GLY A 614 42.40 3.83 -12.63
N ASP A 615 42.65 5.14 -12.66
CA ASP A 615 43.97 5.81 -12.59
C ASP A 615 44.98 5.70 -13.76
N GLY A 616 44.57 5.60 -15.02
CA GLY A 616 45.57 5.77 -16.11
C GLY A 616 45.11 6.02 -17.55
N GLY A 617 43.90 5.63 -17.96
CA GLY A 617 43.55 5.61 -19.40
C GLY A 617 42.30 6.37 -19.85
N GLY A 618 41.52 6.99 -18.95
CA GLY A 618 40.19 7.54 -19.29
C GLY A 618 39.92 8.97 -18.81
N GLY A 619 40.96 9.73 -18.45
CA GLY A 619 40.81 10.99 -17.71
C GLY A 619 40.12 12.13 -18.46
N GLU A 620 40.24 12.19 -19.78
CA GLU A 620 39.62 13.25 -20.60
C GLU A 620 38.20 12.86 -21.04
N VAL A 621 38.03 11.63 -21.54
CA VAL A 621 36.71 11.06 -21.88
C VAL A 621 35.78 11.00 -20.66
N GLY A 622 36.30 10.64 -19.48
CA GLY A 622 35.53 10.60 -18.23
C GLY A 622 35.11 11.98 -17.72
N ARG A 623 35.96 13.02 -17.89
CA ARG A 623 35.61 14.41 -17.54
C ARG A 623 34.56 14.98 -18.49
N SER A 624 34.71 14.73 -19.79
CA SER A 624 33.73 15.10 -20.82
C SER A 624 32.37 14.43 -20.56
N ALA A 625 32.36 13.13 -20.27
CA ALA A 625 31.14 12.40 -19.92
C ALA A 625 30.50 12.92 -18.62
N ALA A 626 31.29 13.25 -17.60
CA ALA A 626 30.79 13.80 -16.34
C ALA A 626 30.12 15.16 -16.55
N ALA A 627 30.76 16.07 -17.29
CA ALA A 627 30.18 17.37 -17.61
C ALA A 627 28.84 17.22 -18.34
N ARG A 628 28.78 16.32 -19.33
CA ARG A 628 27.56 16.15 -20.14
C ARG A 628 26.40 15.49 -19.39
N VAL A 629 26.66 14.51 -18.52
CA VAL A 629 25.62 13.93 -17.64
C VAL A 629 25.05 14.98 -16.70
N LEU A 630 25.89 15.86 -16.14
CA LEU A 630 25.47 16.89 -15.20
C LEU A 630 24.73 18.07 -15.86
N GLU A 631 25.03 18.37 -17.13
CA GLU A 631 24.28 19.32 -17.95
C GLU A 631 22.89 18.79 -18.32
N LEU A 632 22.82 17.51 -18.72
CA LEU A 632 21.57 16.89 -19.17
C LEU A 632 20.65 16.50 -18.00
N GLU A 633 21.19 16.09 -16.86
CA GLU A 633 20.42 15.66 -15.68
C GLU A 633 20.86 16.34 -14.37
N PRO A 634 20.73 17.66 -14.24
CA PRO A 634 21.21 18.42 -13.08
C PRO A 634 20.50 18.08 -11.76
N GLY A 635 19.32 17.43 -11.83
CA GLY A 635 18.50 17.07 -10.66
C GLY A 635 18.66 15.65 -10.15
N LYS A 636 19.47 14.79 -10.79
CA LYS A 636 19.63 13.37 -10.39
C LYS A 636 20.95 13.15 -9.64
N SER A 637 20.88 12.49 -8.49
CA SER A 637 22.07 12.23 -7.65
C SER A 637 23.06 11.24 -8.28
N ALA A 638 22.60 10.36 -9.18
CA ALA A 638 23.39 9.29 -9.76
C ALA A 638 24.63 9.80 -10.53
N GLY A 639 24.47 10.85 -11.35
CA GLY A 639 25.57 11.46 -12.10
C GLY A 639 26.65 12.04 -11.17
N TYR A 640 26.26 12.81 -10.16
CA TYR A 640 27.17 13.37 -9.15
C TYR A 640 27.92 12.28 -8.40
N LEU A 641 27.24 11.21 -7.99
CA LEU A 641 27.83 10.07 -7.27
C LEU A 641 28.84 9.30 -8.13
N MET A 642 28.52 9.06 -9.40
CA MET A 642 29.42 8.38 -10.34
C MET A 642 30.68 9.21 -10.61
N SER A 643 30.55 10.54 -10.79
CA SER A 643 31.68 11.45 -11.01
C SER A 643 32.59 11.58 -9.77
N MET A 644 32.05 11.49 -8.55
CA MET A 644 32.85 11.53 -7.32
C MET A 644 33.78 10.32 -7.18
N GLY A 645 33.38 9.15 -7.68
CA GLY A 645 34.13 7.90 -7.55
C GLY A 645 35.26 7.71 -8.58
N MET A 646 35.52 8.67 -9.47
CA MET A 646 36.48 8.53 -10.57
C MET A 646 37.95 8.81 -10.21
N GLY A 647 38.25 9.36 -9.04
CA GLY A 647 39.64 9.60 -8.62
C GLY A 647 40.41 10.66 -9.44
N LEU A 648 39.73 11.59 -10.11
CA LEU A 648 40.30 12.59 -11.04
C LEU A 648 41.13 13.73 -10.38
N GLY A 649 41.83 13.45 -9.27
CA GLY A 649 42.69 14.40 -8.57
C GLY A 649 42.19 14.85 -7.19
N LYS A 650 43.11 15.42 -6.39
CA LYS A 650 42.81 15.94 -5.04
C LYS A 650 41.84 17.13 -5.16
N GLY A 651 40.59 16.94 -4.72
CA GLY A 651 39.57 18.02 -4.65
C GLY A 651 38.34 17.85 -5.54
N TRP A 652 38.39 17.00 -6.59
CA TRP A 652 37.26 16.77 -7.51
C TRP A 652 36.00 16.27 -6.80
N ALA A 653 36.15 15.30 -5.89
CA ALA A 653 35.04 14.77 -5.10
C ALA A 653 34.44 15.81 -4.13
N ALA A 654 35.24 16.79 -3.67
CA ALA A 654 34.74 17.87 -2.83
C ALA A 654 33.94 18.89 -3.66
N GLY A 655 34.41 19.23 -4.87
CA GLY A 655 33.68 20.09 -5.81
C GLY A 655 32.31 19.51 -6.22
N MET A 656 32.24 18.20 -6.48
CA MET A 656 30.96 17.54 -6.81
C MET A 656 29.98 17.50 -5.62
N ARG A 657 30.46 17.35 -4.38
CA ARG A 657 29.63 17.46 -3.17
C ARG A 657 29.07 18.87 -2.99
N TRP A 658 29.85 19.90 -3.32
CA TRP A 658 29.41 21.29 -3.24
C TRP A 658 28.35 21.59 -4.29
N ALA A 659 28.58 21.22 -5.56
CA ALA A 659 27.60 21.39 -6.65
C ALA A 659 26.28 20.65 -6.39
N MET A 660 26.33 19.48 -5.75
CA MET A 660 25.15 18.71 -5.34
C MET A 660 24.33 19.42 -4.24
N ARG A 661 25.01 20.10 -3.30
CA ARG A 661 24.36 20.89 -2.22
C ARG A 661 23.77 22.20 -2.75
N GLU A 662 24.49 22.91 -3.61
CA GLU A 662 24.04 24.16 -4.23
C GLU A 662 22.75 23.95 -5.03
N LYS A 663 22.66 22.86 -5.80
CA LYS A 663 21.47 22.50 -6.58
C LYS A 663 20.38 21.77 -5.77
N GLY A 664 20.57 21.56 -4.47
CA GLY A 664 19.56 20.93 -3.59
C GLY A 664 19.23 19.47 -3.90
N VAL A 665 20.15 18.72 -4.52
CA VAL A 665 19.91 17.34 -4.98
C VAL A 665 20.02 16.36 -3.81
N LYS A 666 18.95 15.62 -3.51
CA LYS A 666 18.95 14.55 -2.49
C LYS A 666 19.49 13.25 -3.09
N VAL A 667 20.26 12.49 -2.30
CA VAL A 667 20.74 11.16 -2.68
C VAL A 667 19.55 10.20 -2.79
N GLU A 668 19.22 9.78 -4.00
CA GLU A 668 18.30 8.66 -4.23
C GLU A 668 19.03 7.35 -3.94
N SER A 669 18.47 6.54 -3.04
CA SER A 669 18.96 5.19 -2.77
C SER A 669 18.59 4.28 -3.94
N GLY A 670 19.58 3.87 -4.73
CA GLY A 670 19.39 2.83 -5.75
C GLY A 670 19.17 1.47 -5.09
N HIS A 671 18.10 0.78 -5.47
CA HIS A 671 17.90 -0.63 -5.13
C HIS A 671 18.38 -1.48 -6.30
N SER A 672 19.45 -2.25 -6.14
CA SER A 672 19.87 -3.27 -7.11
C SER A 672 19.46 -4.66 -6.61
N VAL A 673 18.66 -5.36 -7.40
CA VAL A 673 18.19 -6.72 -7.16
C VAL A 673 19.17 -7.69 -7.80
N VAL A 674 20.25 -8.01 -7.10
CA VAL A 674 21.01 -9.26 -7.33
C VAL A 674 21.16 -9.90 -5.96
N GLN A 675 20.13 -10.66 -5.59
CA GLN A 675 20.07 -11.38 -4.33
C GLN A 675 20.58 -12.80 -4.62
N HIS A 676 21.81 -13.09 -4.21
CA HIS A 676 22.25 -14.47 -4.08
C HIS A 676 21.28 -15.18 -3.11
N ALA A 677 20.73 -16.31 -3.57
CA ALA A 677 19.83 -17.14 -2.80
C ALA A 677 20.44 -17.51 -1.43
N GLY A 678 19.80 -17.03 -0.36
CA GLY A 678 20.14 -17.39 1.02
C GLY A 678 19.91 -16.27 2.02
N GLY A 679 18.68 -16.16 2.54
CA GLY A 679 18.40 -15.44 3.80
C GLY A 679 17.45 -14.25 3.67
N SER A 680 16.22 -14.41 4.16
CA SER A 680 15.31 -13.31 4.49
C SER A 680 15.33 -13.12 6.00
N GLU A 681 15.95 -12.04 6.49
CA GLU A 681 15.32 -10.99 7.33
C GLU A 681 16.38 -10.14 8.06
N ARG A 682 16.28 -8.82 7.87
CA ARG A 682 17.00 -7.71 8.55
C ARG A 682 18.42 -7.38 8.09
N ASP A 683 18.57 -6.94 6.84
CA ASP A 683 19.71 -6.09 6.44
C ASP A 683 19.39 -4.60 6.70
N LEU A 684 19.51 -4.20 7.98
CA LEU A 684 19.90 -2.84 8.32
C LEU A 684 21.43 -2.77 8.21
N ARG A 685 21.91 -2.32 7.03
CA ARG A 685 23.29 -1.91 6.72
C ARG A 685 24.32 -3.06 6.62
N PRO A 686 25.32 -2.96 5.73
CA PRO A 686 26.53 -3.78 5.82
C PRO A 686 27.38 -3.26 6.98
N GLY A 687 26.95 -3.55 8.20
CA GLY A 687 27.76 -3.48 9.39
C GLY A 687 28.01 -4.91 9.84
N GLY A 688 29.26 -5.36 9.88
CA GLY A 688 29.58 -6.70 10.37
C GLY A 688 28.97 -6.95 11.77
N VAL A 689 28.93 -8.20 12.22
CA VAL A 689 28.49 -8.65 13.56
C VAL A 689 28.85 -7.65 14.68
N ARG A 690 30.04 -7.03 14.57
CA ARG A 690 30.53 -5.95 15.42
C ARG A 690 29.58 -4.74 15.54
N ASN A 691 29.03 -4.22 14.44
CA ASN A 691 28.17 -3.02 14.43
C ASN A 691 26.79 -3.30 15.03
N GLU A 692 26.21 -4.48 14.76
CA GLU A 692 24.94 -4.90 15.39
C GLU A 692 25.13 -5.04 16.90
N LEU A 693 26.23 -5.67 17.33
CA LEU A 693 26.58 -5.83 18.75
C LEU A 693 26.77 -4.48 19.45
N ILE A 694 27.46 -3.52 18.82
CA ILE A 694 27.65 -2.17 19.38
C ILE A 694 26.32 -1.42 19.50
N LEU A 695 25.46 -1.51 18.48
CA LEU A 695 24.18 -0.79 18.46
C LEU A 695 23.19 -1.32 19.50
N LEU A 696 23.25 -2.61 19.82
CA LEU A 696 22.49 -3.23 20.91
C LEU A 696 23.09 -2.96 22.29
N ALA A 697 24.43 -2.95 22.38
CA ALA A 697 25.15 -2.75 23.63
C ALA A 697 25.04 -1.32 24.16
N LEU A 698 25.05 -0.29 23.30
CA LEU A 698 25.07 1.11 23.77
C LEU A 698 23.84 1.49 24.62
N PRO A 699 22.59 1.20 24.22
CA PRO A 699 21.44 1.40 25.10
C PRO A 699 21.44 0.46 26.31
N ALA A 700 21.92 -0.78 26.17
CA ALA A 700 22.02 -1.71 27.29
C ALA A 700 22.99 -1.22 28.37
N VAL A 701 24.10 -0.58 27.97
CA VAL A 701 25.06 0.09 28.86
C VAL A 701 24.37 1.20 29.65
N LEU A 702 23.61 2.07 28.97
CA LEU A 702 22.85 3.14 29.63
C LEU A 702 21.81 2.57 30.61
N GLY A 703 21.07 1.53 30.20
CA GLY A 703 20.08 0.89 31.07
C GLY A 703 20.67 0.27 32.33
N GLN A 704 21.82 -0.41 32.20
CA GLN A 704 22.51 -1.03 33.34
C GLN A 704 23.22 -0.02 34.24
N ALA A 705 23.53 1.18 33.75
CA ALA A 705 24.13 2.25 34.55
C ALA A 705 23.11 3.03 35.40
N ILE A 706 21.84 3.08 35.00
CA ILE A 706 20.82 3.88 35.71
C ILE A 706 20.56 3.35 37.13
N ASP A 707 20.36 2.05 37.31
CA ASP A 707 20.03 1.48 38.64
C ASP A 707 21.15 1.70 39.68
N PRO A 708 22.44 1.43 39.38
CA PRO A 708 23.51 1.69 40.34
C PRO A 708 23.70 3.18 40.65
N LEU A 709 23.50 4.06 39.65
CA LEU A 709 23.57 5.51 39.88
C LEU A 709 22.46 5.98 40.83
N ALA A 710 21.25 5.46 40.68
CA ALA A 710 20.15 5.74 41.60
C ALA A 710 20.43 5.19 43.01
N GLN A 711 20.99 3.97 43.12
CA GLN A 711 21.39 3.39 44.42
C GLN A 711 22.54 4.17 45.08
N LEU A 712 23.46 4.74 44.30
CA LEU A 712 24.51 5.62 44.82
C LEU A 712 23.90 6.90 45.41
N MET A 713 22.89 7.48 44.75
CA MET A 713 22.16 8.64 45.30
C MET A 713 21.39 8.28 46.58
N GLU A 714 20.73 7.13 46.64
CA GLU A 714 20.08 6.63 47.87
C GLU A 714 21.10 6.50 49.01
N THR A 715 22.25 5.91 48.73
CA THR A 715 23.37 5.75 49.67
C THR A 715 23.87 7.12 50.16
N ALA A 716 23.97 8.11 49.27
CA ALA A 716 24.40 9.47 49.61
C ALA A 716 23.39 10.20 50.50
N TYR A 717 22.09 10.07 50.25
CA TYR A 717 21.05 10.68 51.09
C TYR A 717 20.94 10.01 52.46
N ILE A 718 21.00 8.68 52.53
CA ILE A 718 21.02 7.95 53.82
C ILE A 718 22.30 8.28 54.59
N GLY A 719 23.44 8.41 53.91
CA GLY A 719 24.72 8.76 54.54
C GLY A 719 24.72 10.09 55.29
N ARG A 720 23.86 11.05 54.91
CA ARG A 720 23.67 12.30 55.64
C ARG A 720 22.92 12.15 56.97
N LEU A 721 22.21 11.03 57.18
CA LEU A 721 21.54 10.75 58.46
C LEU A 721 22.54 10.27 59.52
N GLY A 722 23.54 9.48 59.10
CA GLY A 722 24.57 8.94 59.99
C GLY A 722 25.14 7.62 59.49
N ALA A 723 26.28 7.22 60.08
CA ALA A 723 26.95 5.97 59.73
C ALA A 723 26.14 4.74 60.16
N LEU A 724 25.32 4.85 61.21
CA LEU A 724 24.48 3.75 61.72
C LEU A 724 23.33 3.43 60.75
N GLU A 725 22.65 4.45 60.26
CA GLU A 725 21.55 4.35 59.29
C GLU A 725 22.08 3.82 57.96
N LEU A 726 23.23 4.33 57.51
CA LEU A 726 23.87 3.87 56.27
C LEU A 726 24.31 2.41 56.35
N ALA A 727 24.92 2.00 57.46
CA ALA A 727 25.31 0.60 57.68
C ALA A 727 24.09 -0.33 57.71
N SER A 728 23.01 0.11 58.39
CA SER A 728 21.77 -0.66 58.51
C SER A 728 21.07 -0.83 57.15
N ALA A 729 20.98 0.25 56.35
CA ALA A 729 20.47 0.19 54.98
C ALA A 729 21.36 -0.68 54.10
N GLY A 730 22.69 -0.55 54.21
CA GLY A 730 23.65 -1.30 53.40
C GLY A 730 23.54 -2.83 53.57
N ILE A 731 23.36 -3.29 54.81
CA ILE A 731 23.12 -4.72 55.09
C ILE A 731 21.79 -5.16 54.47
N GLY A 732 20.72 -4.36 54.61
CA GLY A 732 19.41 -4.65 54.02
C GLY A 732 19.45 -4.71 52.48
N VAL A 733 20.10 -3.75 51.84
CA VAL A 733 20.31 -3.72 50.37
C VAL A 733 21.11 -4.94 49.92
N SER A 734 22.17 -5.32 50.64
CA SER A 734 22.97 -6.50 50.30
C SER A 734 22.15 -7.79 50.40
N VAL A 735 21.42 -8.00 51.51
CA VAL A 735 20.55 -9.18 51.66
C VAL A 735 19.50 -9.24 50.57
N PHE A 736 18.80 -8.12 50.31
CA PHE A 736 17.82 -8.04 49.23
C PHE A 736 18.45 -8.41 47.89
N ASN A 737 19.58 -7.80 47.52
CA ASN A 737 20.26 -8.05 46.25
C ASN A 737 20.75 -9.50 46.11
N ILE A 738 21.24 -10.12 47.18
CA ILE A 738 21.70 -11.51 47.16
C ILE A 738 20.52 -12.45 46.90
N VAL A 739 19.45 -12.32 47.70
CA VAL A 739 18.26 -13.16 47.54
C VAL A 739 17.63 -12.93 46.17
N SER A 740 17.47 -11.68 45.77
CA SER A 740 16.89 -11.30 44.48
C SER A 740 17.70 -11.83 43.30
N LYS A 741 19.04 -11.73 43.32
CA LYS A 741 19.88 -12.24 42.23
C LYS A 741 19.84 -13.76 42.08
N ILE A 742 19.68 -14.51 43.18
CA ILE A 742 19.56 -15.97 43.14
C ILE A 742 18.27 -16.39 42.39
N PHE A 743 17.15 -15.72 42.68
CA PHE A 743 15.86 -16.05 42.06
C PHE A 743 15.71 -15.49 40.64
N ASN A 744 16.27 -14.29 40.38
CA ASN A 744 15.91 -13.52 39.18
C ASN A 744 16.88 -13.66 38.01
N ILE A 745 18.16 -14.01 38.23
CA ILE A 745 19.13 -14.17 37.13
C ILE A 745 18.78 -15.34 36.19
N PRO A 746 18.39 -16.54 36.68
CA PRO A 746 17.93 -17.62 35.82
C PRO A 746 16.71 -17.19 34.99
N LEU A 747 15.74 -16.53 35.63
CA LEU A 747 14.52 -16.04 34.98
C LEU A 747 14.83 -15.04 33.85
N LEU A 748 15.72 -14.07 34.09
CA LEU A 748 16.12 -13.05 33.12
C LEU A 748 16.82 -13.65 31.89
N SER A 749 17.76 -14.56 32.13
CA SER A 749 18.52 -15.23 31.06
C SER A 749 17.60 -16.06 30.16
N ILE A 750 16.65 -16.75 30.79
CA ILE A 750 15.73 -17.68 30.14
C ILE A 750 14.61 -16.93 29.41
N ALA A 751 14.04 -15.89 30.01
CA ALA A 751 13.07 -15.03 29.33
C ALA A 751 13.67 -14.45 28.04
N THR A 752 14.94 -14.02 28.06
CA THR A 752 15.64 -13.50 26.88
C THR A 752 15.79 -14.56 25.79
N SER A 753 16.24 -15.78 26.14
CA SER A 753 16.46 -16.83 25.14
C SER A 753 15.17 -17.42 24.59
N PHE A 754 14.16 -17.66 25.44
CA PHE A 754 12.87 -18.22 25.01
C PHE A 754 12.11 -17.27 24.10
N VAL A 755 12.04 -15.97 24.44
CA VAL A 755 11.35 -14.99 23.60
C VAL A 755 12.08 -14.82 22.27
N ALA A 756 13.42 -14.74 22.26
CA ALA A 756 14.20 -14.68 21.02
C ALA A 756 13.97 -15.92 20.12
N GLU A 757 13.91 -17.10 20.73
CA GLU A 757 13.65 -18.36 20.03
C GLU A 757 12.21 -18.43 19.47
N ASP A 758 11.20 -18.07 20.25
CA ASP A 758 9.79 -18.08 19.83
C ASP A 758 9.51 -17.09 18.68
N ILE A 759 10.12 -15.89 18.73
CA ILE A 759 10.06 -14.91 17.64
C ILE A 759 10.65 -15.48 16.35
N SER A 760 11.85 -16.07 16.43
CA SER A 760 12.52 -16.60 15.24
C SER A 760 11.81 -17.80 14.63
N LYS A 761 11.23 -18.69 15.46
CA LYS A 761 10.45 -19.84 14.98
C LYS A 761 9.14 -19.42 14.32
N ASN A 762 8.47 -18.41 14.87
CA ASN A 762 7.17 -17.96 14.38
C ASN A 762 7.27 -16.80 13.36
N ALA A 763 8.48 -16.31 13.04
CA ALA A 763 8.72 -15.27 12.03
C ALA A 763 8.12 -15.63 10.65
N SER A 764 8.12 -16.92 10.28
CA SER A 764 7.53 -17.41 9.03
C SER A 764 5.99 -17.47 9.02
N LYS A 765 5.33 -17.42 10.19
CA LYS A 765 3.87 -17.58 10.32
C LYS A 765 3.11 -16.26 10.50
N HIS A 766 3.78 -15.14 10.80
CA HIS A 766 3.14 -13.93 11.33
C HIS A 766 3.09 -12.70 10.40
N SER A 767 2.98 -12.90 9.09
CA SER A 767 2.77 -11.77 8.15
C SER A 767 1.30 -11.26 8.07
N SER A 768 0.33 -11.88 8.75
CA SER A 768 -1.12 -11.62 8.53
C SER A 768 -1.88 -10.93 9.66
N SER A 769 -1.40 -10.92 10.91
CA SER A 769 -2.08 -10.25 12.02
C SER A 769 -1.15 -9.23 12.67
N GLY A 770 -1.53 -7.95 12.67
CA GLY A 770 -0.73 -6.84 13.21
C GLY A 770 -0.55 -6.83 14.74
N LYS A 771 -0.56 -7.99 15.40
CA LYS A 771 -0.29 -8.16 16.83
C LYS A 771 0.58 -9.41 17.05
N LEU A 772 1.68 -9.25 17.78
CA LEU A 772 2.53 -10.36 18.19
C LEU A 772 1.86 -11.09 19.37
N GLU A 773 1.18 -12.19 19.10
CA GLU A 773 0.66 -13.09 20.13
C GLU A 773 1.73 -14.11 20.53
N LEU A 774 2.59 -13.74 21.49
CA LEU A 774 3.64 -14.62 22.00
C LEU A 774 3.23 -15.22 23.36
N SER A 775 2.82 -16.49 23.34
CA SER A 775 2.54 -17.28 24.56
C SER A 775 3.75 -17.38 25.50
N SER A 776 4.97 -17.23 24.97
CA SER A 776 6.21 -17.16 25.76
C SER A 776 6.27 -15.93 26.68
N VAL A 777 5.72 -14.79 26.25
CA VAL A 777 5.71 -13.54 27.02
C VAL A 777 4.76 -13.65 28.21
N SER A 778 3.53 -14.13 28.00
CA SER A 778 2.56 -14.30 29.11
C SER A 778 3.06 -15.31 30.15
N SER A 779 3.64 -16.42 29.70
CA SER A 779 4.20 -17.45 30.59
C SER A 779 5.36 -16.92 31.43
N ALA A 780 6.25 -16.10 30.85
CA ALA A 780 7.36 -15.49 31.58
C ALA A 780 6.89 -14.49 32.65
N LEU A 781 5.87 -13.67 32.34
CA LEU A 781 5.32 -12.69 33.28
C LEU A 781 4.58 -13.33 34.46
N VAL A 782 3.80 -14.39 34.22
CA VAL A 782 3.12 -15.12 35.31
C VAL A 782 4.15 -15.77 36.24
N LEU A 783 5.19 -16.39 35.66
CA LEU A 783 6.26 -16.97 36.45
C LEU A 783 7.01 -15.91 37.27
N ALA A 784 7.27 -14.73 36.68
CA ALA A 784 7.89 -13.60 37.37
C ALA A 784 7.05 -13.12 38.57
N ALA A 785 5.73 -13.01 38.41
CA ALA A 785 4.84 -12.67 39.52
C ALA A 785 4.88 -13.73 40.64
N GLY A 786 4.86 -15.02 40.28
CA GLY A 786 4.98 -16.13 41.23
C GLY A 786 6.30 -16.10 42.00
N ILE A 787 7.44 -16.01 41.30
CA ILE A 787 8.77 -15.93 41.92
C ILE A 787 8.89 -14.69 42.82
N GLY A 788 8.42 -13.52 42.35
CA GLY A 788 8.48 -12.29 43.10
C GLY A 788 7.65 -12.28 44.38
N THR A 789 6.47 -12.92 44.38
CA THR A 789 5.67 -13.10 45.61
C THR A 789 6.34 -14.03 46.62
N ILE A 790 6.97 -15.12 46.15
CA ILE A 790 7.77 -16.02 47.00
C ILE A 790 8.98 -15.29 47.59
N GLU A 791 9.68 -14.50 46.77
CA GLU A 791 10.82 -13.68 47.20
C GLU A 791 10.41 -12.67 48.28
N ALA A 792 9.29 -11.97 48.08
CA ALA A 792 8.74 -11.03 49.04
C ALA A 792 8.45 -11.69 50.39
N LEU A 793 7.77 -12.85 50.38
CA LEU A 793 7.45 -13.62 51.59
C LEU A 793 8.72 -14.10 52.30
N ALA A 794 9.69 -14.62 51.55
CA ALA A 794 10.97 -15.10 52.09
C ALA A 794 11.76 -13.97 52.76
N LEU A 795 11.85 -12.79 52.14
CA LEU A 795 12.55 -11.64 52.69
C LEU A 795 11.83 -11.02 53.89
N PHE A 796 10.50 -10.93 53.84
CA PHE A 796 9.70 -10.36 54.92
C PHE A 796 9.77 -11.22 56.19
N LEU A 797 9.46 -12.51 56.07
CA LEU A 797 9.46 -13.46 57.20
C LEU A 797 10.87 -13.84 57.64
N GLY A 798 11.81 -13.95 56.70
CA GLY A 798 13.21 -14.35 56.93
C GLY A 798 14.16 -13.22 57.33
N SER A 799 13.70 -11.96 57.39
CA SER A 799 14.53 -10.78 57.65
C SER A 799 15.45 -10.92 58.86
N GLY A 800 14.95 -11.46 59.98
CA GLY A 800 15.75 -11.68 61.19
C GLY A 800 16.82 -12.77 61.03
N LEU A 801 16.49 -13.85 60.30
CA LEU A 801 17.42 -14.96 60.04
C LEU A 801 18.57 -14.51 59.14
N PHE A 802 18.25 -13.79 58.07
CA PHE A 802 19.27 -13.29 57.13
C PHE A 802 20.23 -12.30 57.79
N LEU A 803 19.75 -11.42 58.68
CA LEU A 803 20.62 -10.53 59.44
C LEU A 803 21.57 -11.29 60.37
N LYS A 804 21.10 -12.37 61.01
CA LYS A 804 21.94 -13.22 61.85
C LYS A 804 23.02 -13.94 61.02
N LEU A 805 22.67 -14.41 59.82
CA LEU A 805 23.62 -15.00 58.85
C LEU A 805 24.70 -13.98 58.41
N MET A 806 24.33 -12.71 58.26
CA MET A 806 25.26 -11.62 57.96
C MET A 806 26.13 -11.19 59.15
N GLY A 807 26.06 -11.87 60.29
CA GLY A 807 26.88 -11.57 61.47
C GLY A 807 26.34 -10.43 62.35
N VAL A 808 25.11 -9.97 62.11
CA VAL A 808 24.46 -8.91 62.90
C VAL A 808 23.75 -9.53 64.10
N SER A 809 24.40 -9.47 65.27
CA SER A 809 23.78 -9.92 66.53
C SER A 809 22.51 -9.11 66.86
N PRO A 810 21.48 -9.71 67.47
CA PRO A 810 20.29 -9.01 67.97
C PRO A 810 20.60 -7.87 68.95
N ALA A 811 21.75 -7.92 69.62
CA ALA A 811 22.23 -6.89 70.54
C ALA A 811 22.90 -5.69 69.84
N SER A 812 23.17 -5.79 68.52
CA SER A 812 23.80 -4.70 67.78
C SER A 812 22.82 -3.54 67.53
N PRO A 813 23.28 -2.28 67.55
CA PRO A 813 22.43 -1.12 67.28
C PRO A 813 21.89 -1.10 65.84
N MET A 814 22.50 -1.86 64.92
CA MET A 814 22.10 -1.98 63.52
C MET A 814 20.92 -2.94 63.32
N HIS A 815 20.65 -3.85 64.26
CA HIS A 815 19.70 -4.95 64.02
C HIS A 815 18.27 -4.48 63.79
N LYS A 816 17.76 -3.58 64.66
CA LYS A 816 16.37 -3.08 64.55
C LYS A 816 16.14 -2.25 63.28
N PRO A 817 16.98 -1.23 62.95
CA PRO A 817 16.80 -0.46 61.72
C PRO A 817 16.99 -1.29 60.45
N ALA A 818 17.96 -2.22 60.43
CA ALA A 818 18.20 -3.08 59.27
C ALA A 818 17.03 -4.04 59.01
N LYS A 819 16.44 -4.61 60.08
CA LYS A 819 15.26 -5.49 59.95
C LYS A 819 14.06 -4.74 59.37
N LEU A 820 13.78 -3.54 59.90
CA LEU A 820 12.68 -2.71 59.41
C LEU A 820 12.89 -2.33 57.94
N PHE A 821 14.08 -1.83 57.59
CA PHE A 821 14.43 -1.46 56.22
C PHE A 821 14.27 -2.64 55.24
N LEU A 822 14.81 -3.82 55.60
CA LEU A 822 14.70 -5.03 54.78
C LEU A 822 13.24 -5.50 54.62
N SER A 823 12.46 -5.47 55.69
CA SER A 823 11.04 -5.86 55.65
C SER A 823 10.20 -4.95 54.76
N LEU A 824 10.48 -3.64 54.75
CA LEU A 824 9.81 -2.68 53.87
C LEU A 824 10.23 -2.88 52.41
N ARG A 825 11.54 -3.07 52.15
CA ARG A 825 12.06 -3.35 50.80
C ARG A 825 11.49 -4.64 50.21
N ALA A 826 11.19 -5.64 51.03
CA ALA A 826 10.59 -6.90 50.57
C ALA A 826 9.25 -6.70 49.83
N LEU A 827 8.47 -5.67 50.17
CA LEU A 827 7.20 -5.36 49.51
C LEU A 827 7.34 -4.92 48.04
N GLY A 828 8.53 -4.47 47.65
CA GLY A 828 8.86 -4.09 46.27
C GLY A 828 9.40 -5.25 45.42
N ALA A 829 9.69 -6.41 46.03
CA ALA A 829 10.24 -7.57 45.30
C ALA A 829 9.36 -8.03 44.11
N PRO A 830 8.01 -8.13 44.21
CA PRO A 830 7.19 -8.58 43.09
C PRO A 830 7.30 -7.68 41.86
N ALA A 831 7.25 -6.35 42.07
CA ALA A 831 7.40 -5.37 41.00
C ALA A 831 8.79 -5.43 40.37
N ASN A 832 9.83 -5.58 41.19
CA ASN A 832 11.20 -5.72 40.73
C ASN A 832 11.41 -6.96 39.84
N VAL A 833 10.85 -8.12 40.22
CA VAL A 833 10.99 -9.36 39.44
C VAL A 833 10.26 -9.27 38.10
N ILE A 834 9.05 -8.69 38.09
CA ILE A 834 8.29 -8.46 36.85
C ILE A 834 9.06 -7.52 35.91
N MET A 835 9.61 -6.42 36.43
CA MET A 835 10.45 -5.51 35.65
C MET A 835 11.66 -6.24 35.04
N LEU A 836 12.37 -7.08 35.81
CA LEU A 836 13.48 -7.87 35.30
C LEU A 836 13.04 -8.83 34.19
N ALA A 837 11.90 -9.51 34.33
CA ALA A 837 11.37 -10.36 33.28
C ALA A 837 11.05 -9.57 31.99
N VAL A 838 10.46 -8.38 32.13
CA VAL A 838 10.17 -7.47 31.01
C VAL A 838 11.44 -7.01 30.31
N GLN A 839 12.49 -6.67 31.07
CA GLN A 839 13.80 -6.36 30.48
C GLN A 839 14.33 -7.54 29.66
N GLY A 840 14.20 -8.77 30.15
CA GLY A 840 14.56 -9.99 29.41
C GLY A 840 13.75 -10.17 28.13
N ILE A 841 12.44 -9.94 28.19
CA ILE A 841 11.51 -10.02 27.04
C ILE A 841 11.90 -9.01 25.95
N PHE A 842 12.10 -7.73 26.31
CA PHE A 842 12.48 -6.69 25.35
C PHE A 842 13.89 -6.90 24.76
N ARG A 843 14.83 -7.43 25.56
CA ARG A 843 16.13 -7.89 25.04
C ARG A 843 15.95 -9.02 24.02
N GLY A 844 15.01 -9.93 24.25
CA GLY A 844 14.60 -10.97 23.29
C GLY A 844 14.05 -10.39 21.98
N PHE A 845 13.31 -9.27 22.05
CA PHE A 845 12.87 -8.50 20.88
C PHE A 845 14.01 -7.77 20.14
N LYS A 846 15.24 -7.77 20.69
CA LYS A 846 16.36 -6.90 20.29
C LYS A 846 16.04 -5.40 20.46
N ASP A 847 15.09 -5.05 21.33
CA ASP A 847 14.80 -3.67 21.70
C ASP A 847 15.38 -3.37 23.09
N THR A 848 16.56 -2.76 23.10
CA THR A 848 17.23 -2.35 24.34
C THR A 848 16.91 -0.91 24.73
N LYS A 849 16.15 -0.15 23.93
CA LYS A 849 15.88 1.28 24.20
C LYS A 849 14.66 1.47 25.07
N THR A 850 13.59 0.73 24.77
CA THR A 850 12.31 0.85 25.47
C THR A 850 12.45 0.59 26.98
N PRO A 851 13.16 -0.45 27.44
CA PRO A 851 13.39 -0.65 28.87
C PRO A 851 14.18 0.48 29.54
N VAL A 852 15.18 1.06 28.85
CA VAL A 852 16.00 2.16 29.40
C VAL A 852 15.14 3.37 29.73
N PHE A 853 14.16 3.67 28.88
CA PHE A 853 13.24 4.78 29.10
C PHE A 853 12.37 4.56 30.34
N PHE A 854 11.83 3.36 30.52
CA PHE A 854 10.99 3.03 31.67
C PHE A 854 11.80 3.03 32.98
N ILE A 855 12.92 2.32 33.01
CA ILE A 855 13.85 2.31 34.16
C ILE A 855 14.31 3.72 34.51
N GLY A 856 14.56 4.56 33.50
CA GLY A 856 14.91 5.97 33.68
C GLY A 856 13.81 6.77 34.39
N LEU A 857 12.55 6.57 34.01
CA LEU A 857 11.40 7.22 34.65
C LEU A 857 11.19 6.78 36.10
N GLY A 858 11.23 5.48 36.38
CA GLY A 858 11.10 4.97 37.74
C GLY A 858 12.22 5.45 38.66
N ASN A 859 13.47 5.32 38.23
CA ASN A 859 14.61 5.78 39.03
C ASN A 859 14.63 7.31 39.20
N LEU A 860 14.18 8.09 38.20
CA LEU A 860 13.98 9.53 38.38
C LEU A 860 12.93 9.81 39.46
N SER A 861 11.84 9.05 39.51
CA SER A 861 10.86 9.18 40.58
C SER A 861 11.47 8.86 41.96
N ALA A 862 12.34 7.85 42.05
CA ALA A 862 13.04 7.49 43.28
C ALA A 862 13.94 8.64 43.77
N VAL A 863 14.73 9.24 42.87
CA VAL A 863 15.62 10.36 43.17
C VAL A 863 14.86 11.58 43.69
N VAL A 864 13.64 11.83 43.17
CA VAL A 864 12.77 12.92 43.65
C VAL A 864 12.11 12.60 44.99
N LEU A 865 11.64 11.38 45.18
CA LEU A 865 10.94 10.94 46.40
C LEU A 865 11.89 10.81 47.61
N LEU A 866 13.16 10.45 47.39
CA LEU A 866 14.17 10.27 48.44
C LEU A 866 14.30 11.48 49.38
N PRO A 867 14.67 12.70 48.92
CA PRO A 867 14.83 13.85 49.81
C PRO A 867 13.50 14.30 50.44
N LEU A 868 12.37 14.11 49.75
CA LEU A 868 11.04 14.43 50.28
C LEU A 868 10.69 13.54 51.48
N LEU A 869 10.78 12.22 51.32
CA LEU A 869 10.40 11.27 52.36
C LEU A 869 11.40 11.27 53.53
N ILE A 870 12.70 11.38 53.24
CA ILE A 870 13.74 11.36 54.29
C ILE A 870 13.72 12.65 55.11
N TYR A 871 13.75 13.84 54.48
CA TYR A 871 13.96 15.10 55.18
C TYR A 871 12.68 15.91 55.41
N VAL A 872 11.77 15.97 54.44
CA VAL A 872 10.54 16.78 54.56
C VAL A 872 9.52 16.08 55.46
N PHE A 873 9.24 14.81 55.20
CA PHE A 873 8.33 14.00 56.03
C PHE A 873 9.02 13.38 57.27
N ARG A 874 10.33 13.57 57.42
CA ARG A 874 11.14 13.09 58.56
C ARG A 874 11.01 11.60 58.83
N LEU A 875 10.86 10.78 57.78
CA LEU A 875 10.73 9.33 57.90
C LEU A 875 12.10 8.61 58.02
N GLY A 876 13.21 9.34 57.90
CA GLY A 876 14.57 8.79 58.03
C GLY A 876 14.81 7.59 57.10
N ILE A 877 15.38 6.51 57.62
CA ILE A 877 15.68 5.29 56.85
C ILE A 877 14.43 4.60 56.28
N THR A 878 13.26 4.77 56.93
CA THR A 878 11.99 4.19 56.43
C THR A 878 11.49 4.93 55.19
N GLY A 879 11.72 6.25 55.13
CA GLY A 879 11.43 7.06 53.95
C GLY A 879 12.23 6.61 52.73
N ALA A 880 13.49 6.21 52.93
CA ALA A 880 14.32 5.66 51.85
C ALA A 880 13.75 4.34 51.31
N ALA A 881 13.39 3.40 52.19
CA ALA A 881 12.79 2.13 51.79
C ALA A 881 11.46 2.31 51.02
N ILE A 882 10.58 3.21 51.51
CA ILE A 882 9.30 3.52 50.86
C ILE A 882 9.53 4.15 49.48
N SER A 883 10.51 5.05 49.36
CA SER A 883 10.86 5.68 48.09
C SER A 883 11.21 4.65 47.02
N THR A 884 12.08 3.68 47.34
CA THR A 884 12.49 2.64 46.39
C THR A 884 11.36 1.68 46.04
N VAL A 885 10.49 1.34 47.00
CA VAL A 885 9.31 0.50 46.72
C VAL A 885 8.33 1.25 45.82
N ALA A 886 8.07 2.52 46.10
CA ALA A 886 7.19 3.36 45.29
C ALA A 886 7.69 3.46 43.84
N SER A 887 8.99 3.69 43.63
CA SER A 887 9.55 3.76 42.27
C SER A 887 9.42 2.45 41.51
N GLN A 888 9.61 1.29 42.17
CA GLN A 888 9.44 -0.03 41.56
C GLN A 888 8.01 -0.28 41.09
N TYR A 889 7.00 0.20 41.82
CA TYR A 889 5.59 0.11 41.39
C TYR A 889 5.23 1.12 40.29
N VAL A 890 5.83 2.32 40.31
CA VAL A 890 5.67 3.29 39.19
C VAL A 890 6.19 2.66 37.89
N ASP A 891 7.37 2.05 37.96
CA ASP A 891 7.99 1.28 36.89
C ASP A 891 7.06 0.19 36.32
N GLN A 892 6.44 -0.59 37.21
CA GLN A 892 5.49 -1.63 36.82
C GLN A 892 4.24 -1.05 36.12
N LEU A 893 3.64 0.01 36.67
CA LEU A 893 2.43 0.63 36.10
C LEU A 893 2.65 1.22 34.70
N VAL A 894 3.80 1.84 34.47
CA VAL A 894 4.14 2.42 33.17
C VAL A 894 4.29 1.32 32.13
N ILE A 895 4.90 0.20 32.51
CA ILE A 895 5.06 -0.97 31.64
C ILE A 895 3.73 -1.65 31.35
N ASP A 896 2.89 -1.88 32.36
CA ASP A 896 1.57 -2.49 32.17
C ASP A 896 0.74 -1.67 31.18
N ARG A 897 0.80 -0.34 31.27
CA ARG A 897 0.17 0.56 30.29
C ARG A 897 0.76 0.43 28.90
N ALA A 898 2.08 0.26 28.77
CA ALA A 898 2.76 0.06 27.50
C ALA A 898 2.39 -1.27 26.84
N PHE A 899 2.18 -2.34 27.62
CA PHE A 899 1.72 -3.64 27.09
C PHE A 899 0.23 -3.63 26.73
N ILE A 900 -0.63 -3.00 27.54
CA ILE A 900 -2.09 -2.91 27.27
C ILE A 900 -2.38 -2.12 25.98
N HIS A 901 -1.63 -1.04 25.73
CA HIS A 901 -1.79 -0.21 24.53
C HIS A 901 -0.81 -0.56 23.40
N GLY A 902 0.07 -1.56 23.62
CA GLY A 902 1.12 -1.98 22.71
C GLY A 902 0.71 -3.11 21.75
N PRO A 903 1.63 -3.58 20.90
CA PRO A 903 1.38 -4.59 19.86
C PRO A 903 1.20 -6.04 20.38
N CYS A 904 1.33 -6.29 21.69
CA CYS A 904 1.31 -7.63 22.28
C CYS A 904 0.20 -7.76 23.34
N PRO A 905 -1.01 -8.21 22.99
CA PRO A 905 -2.07 -8.45 23.98
C PRO A 905 -1.70 -9.62 24.91
N PHE A 906 -2.12 -9.54 26.16
CA PHE A 906 -1.94 -10.61 27.15
C PHE A 906 -2.76 -11.85 26.74
N CYS A 907 -2.11 -13.01 26.61
CA CYS A 907 -2.77 -14.29 26.26
C CYS A 907 -2.97 -15.20 27.48
N PRO A 908 -4.02 -16.05 27.48
CA PRO A 908 -4.26 -17.02 28.55
C PRO A 908 -3.18 -18.11 28.62
N LEU A 909 -2.95 -18.61 29.84
CA LEU A 909 -1.90 -19.56 30.19
C LEU A 909 -2.03 -20.89 29.41
N MET A 910 -0.96 -21.32 28.74
CA MET A 910 -0.87 -22.68 28.19
C MET A 910 -0.11 -23.58 29.17
N ASN A 911 -0.85 -24.47 29.85
CA ASN A 911 -0.32 -25.35 30.91
C ASN A 911 0.92 -26.19 30.51
N GLY A 912 1.12 -26.49 29.23
CA GLY A 912 2.27 -27.28 28.76
C GLY A 912 3.61 -26.52 28.79
N LEU A 913 3.58 -25.23 28.45
CA LEU A 913 4.79 -24.41 28.28
C LEU A 913 5.43 -24.03 29.63
N PHE A 914 4.61 -23.93 30.68
CA PHE A 914 5.06 -23.64 32.04
C PHE A 914 5.99 -24.72 32.61
N ARG A 915 5.69 -26.01 32.35
CA ARG A 915 6.50 -27.12 32.85
C ARG A 915 7.86 -27.22 32.17
N GLU A 916 7.91 -26.97 30.86
CA GLU A 916 9.15 -26.89 30.10
C GLU A 916 10.01 -25.69 30.52
N LEU A 917 9.38 -24.54 30.79
CA LEU A 917 10.05 -23.34 31.29
C LEU A 917 10.68 -23.59 32.66
N LEU A 918 9.93 -24.19 33.60
CA LEU A 918 10.43 -24.55 34.94
C LEU A 918 11.61 -25.54 34.87
N PHE A 919 11.50 -26.57 34.02
CA PHE A 919 12.56 -27.54 33.80
C PHE A 919 13.82 -26.89 33.20
N SER A 920 13.64 -26.00 32.22
CA SER A 920 14.74 -25.25 31.62
C SER A 920 15.42 -24.32 32.63
N ILE A 921 14.68 -23.72 33.57
CA ILE A 921 15.24 -22.90 34.66
C ILE A 921 16.15 -23.70 35.57
N LEU A 922 15.70 -24.88 35.99
CA LEU A 922 16.50 -25.73 36.87
C LEU A 922 17.77 -26.27 36.20
N PHE A 923 17.68 -26.69 34.93
CA PHE A 923 18.74 -27.49 34.30
C PHE A 923 19.60 -26.68 33.31
N ARG A 924 19.00 -25.86 32.44
CA ARG A 924 19.76 -25.08 31.42
C ARG A 924 20.42 -23.84 32.02
N GLY A 925 19.91 -23.32 33.15
CA GLY A 925 20.49 -22.18 33.87
C GLY A 925 21.64 -22.53 34.82
N GLY A 926 21.95 -23.82 35.03
CA GLY A 926 22.83 -24.28 36.12
C GLY A 926 24.24 -23.69 36.13
N MET A 927 24.91 -23.55 34.97
CA MET A 927 26.26 -22.96 34.92
C MET A 927 26.27 -21.46 35.23
N LEU A 928 25.25 -20.73 34.78
CA LEU A 928 25.06 -19.31 35.10
C LEU A 928 24.72 -19.12 36.58
N LEU A 929 23.91 -20.01 37.14
CA LEU A 929 23.61 -20.06 38.57
C LEU A 929 24.90 -20.30 39.38
N GLY A 930 25.76 -21.24 38.94
CA GLY A 930 27.05 -21.51 39.57
C GLY A 930 27.98 -20.29 39.59
N ARG A 931 28.14 -19.59 38.45
CA ARG A 931 28.89 -18.31 38.40
C ARG A 931 28.32 -17.29 39.38
N THR A 932 26.99 -17.12 39.35
CA THR A 932 26.29 -16.12 40.18
C THR A 932 26.45 -16.43 41.66
N LEU A 933 26.27 -17.69 42.06
CA LEU A 933 26.44 -18.14 43.44
C LEU A 933 27.87 -17.92 43.92
N SER A 934 28.89 -18.16 43.10
CA SER A 934 30.28 -17.91 43.46
C SER A 934 30.57 -16.42 43.72
N ILE A 935 30.07 -15.53 42.85
CA ILE A 935 30.20 -14.07 43.02
C ILE A 935 29.45 -13.61 44.27
N LEU A 936 28.20 -14.06 44.44
CA LEU A 936 27.37 -13.70 45.58
C LEU A 936 27.95 -14.21 46.89
N LEU A 937 28.52 -15.42 46.92
CA LEU A 937 29.18 -15.97 48.10
C LEU A 937 30.34 -15.09 48.53
N THR A 938 31.18 -14.66 47.59
CA THR A 938 32.32 -13.78 47.87
C THR A 938 31.87 -12.44 48.43
N MET A 939 30.86 -11.81 47.81
CA MET A 939 30.29 -10.54 48.28
C MET A 939 29.62 -10.69 49.65
N THR A 940 28.91 -11.80 49.87
CA THR A 940 28.27 -12.13 51.14
C THR A 940 29.29 -12.24 52.26
N ILE A 941 30.39 -12.96 52.04
CA ILE A 941 31.46 -13.09 53.03
C ILE A 941 32.09 -11.73 53.33
N GLY A 942 32.37 -10.92 52.30
CA GLY A 942 32.90 -9.56 52.46
C GLY A 942 31.97 -8.65 53.29
N THR A 943 30.68 -8.60 52.94
CA THR A 943 29.67 -7.83 53.70
C THR A 943 29.51 -8.33 55.15
N SER A 944 29.54 -9.65 55.37
CA SER A 944 29.45 -10.25 56.71
C SER A 944 30.67 -9.90 57.57
N MET A 945 31.87 -9.90 56.99
CA MET A 945 33.09 -9.47 57.68
C MET A 945 33.05 -8.00 58.05
N ALA A 946 32.62 -7.12 57.14
CA ALA A 946 32.47 -5.70 57.41
C ALA A 946 31.40 -5.42 58.48
N ALA A 947 30.27 -6.12 58.44
CA ALA A 947 29.19 -6.00 59.43
C ALA A 947 29.65 -6.36 60.85
N ARG A 948 30.55 -7.36 61.00
CA ARG A 948 31.12 -7.75 62.29
C ARG A 948 32.10 -6.74 62.87
N GLN A 949 32.75 -5.93 62.04
CA GLN A 949 33.67 -4.87 62.50
C GLN A 949 32.96 -3.63 63.05
N GLY A 950 31.67 -3.47 62.75
CA GLY A 950 30.83 -2.41 63.30
C GLY A 950 30.27 -1.44 62.23
N PRO A 951 29.47 -0.44 62.66
CA PRO A 951 28.71 0.40 61.73
C PRO A 951 29.58 1.24 60.78
N THR A 952 30.71 1.76 61.25
CA THR A 952 31.61 2.60 60.42
C THR A 952 32.27 1.81 59.30
N ALA A 953 32.82 0.63 59.62
CA ALA A 953 33.39 -0.29 58.64
C ALA A 953 32.35 -0.76 57.62
N MET A 954 31.13 -1.08 58.09
CA MET A 954 30.04 -1.49 57.20
C MET A 954 29.56 -0.35 56.29
N ALA A 955 29.48 0.89 56.80
CA ALA A 955 29.14 2.06 56.00
C ALA A 955 30.18 2.34 54.91
N ALA A 956 31.48 2.24 55.23
CA ALA A 956 32.56 2.39 54.26
C ALA A 956 32.51 1.28 53.19
N HIS A 957 32.32 0.02 53.63
CA HIS A 957 32.15 -1.11 52.72
C HIS A 957 30.97 -0.91 51.76
N GLN A 958 29.84 -0.40 52.26
CA GLN A 958 28.67 -0.12 51.42
C GLN A 958 28.96 0.92 50.33
N ILE A 959 29.66 2.00 50.65
CA ILE A 959 30.02 3.02 49.65
C ILE A 959 30.92 2.41 48.57
N CYS A 960 31.97 1.66 48.97
CA CYS A 960 32.87 1.00 48.04
C CYS A 960 32.15 -0.01 47.15
N LEU A 961 31.25 -0.81 47.72
CA LEU A 961 30.48 -1.81 47.00
C LEU A 961 29.56 -1.16 45.95
N GLN A 962 28.93 -0.03 46.27
CA GLN A 962 28.05 0.68 45.33
C GLN A 962 28.83 1.30 44.16
N VAL A 963 29.99 1.89 44.43
CA VAL A 963 30.88 2.39 43.37
C VAL A 963 31.37 1.24 42.48
N TRP A 964 31.76 0.11 43.09
CA TRP A 964 32.17 -1.07 42.35
C TRP A 964 31.04 -1.63 41.45
N LEU A 965 29.82 -1.73 41.98
CA LEU A 965 28.66 -2.21 41.22
C LEU A 965 28.34 -1.30 40.02
N ALA A 966 28.43 0.03 40.19
CA ALA A 966 28.18 0.99 39.12
C ALA A 966 29.16 0.84 37.94
N VAL A 967 30.43 0.51 38.23
CA VAL A 967 31.45 0.30 37.19
C VAL A 967 31.40 -1.11 36.61
N SER A 968 31.19 -2.15 37.44
CA SER A 968 31.18 -3.55 37.01
C SER A 968 30.03 -3.88 36.05
N LEU A 969 28.86 -3.25 36.24
CA LEU A 969 27.68 -3.54 35.42
C LEU A 969 27.82 -3.04 33.98
N LEU A 970 28.74 -2.10 33.70
CA LEU A 970 29.04 -1.66 32.33
C LEU A 970 29.58 -2.79 31.44
N ALA A 971 30.30 -3.75 32.04
CA ALA A 971 30.87 -4.90 31.33
C ALA A 971 29.83 -5.96 30.97
N ASP A 972 28.74 -6.07 31.74
CA ASP A 972 27.67 -7.05 31.52
C ASP A 972 26.79 -6.71 30.30
N ALA A 973 26.72 -5.43 29.90
CA ALA A 973 25.89 -4.98 28.76
C ALA A 973 26.32 -5.62 27.42
N LEU A 974 27.62 -5.87 27.25
CA LEU A 974 28.18 -6.55 26.08
C LEU A 974 27.83 -8.03 26.07
N ALA A 975 27.91 -8.70 27.22
CA ALA A 975 27.56 -10.11 27.37
C ALA A 975 26.08 -10.34 27.06
N VAL A 976 25.21 -9.47 27.56
CA VAL A 976 23.76 -9.52 27.32
C VAL A 976 23.42 -9.34 25.83
N SER A 977 24.10 -8.42 25.16
CA SER A 977 23.89 -8.17 23.73
C SER A 977 24.36 -9.36 22.87
N ALA A 978 25.50 -9.96 23.21
CA ALA A 978 26.00 -11.15 22.54
C ALA A 978 25.07 -12.36 22.74
N GLN A 979 24.51 -12.54 23.95
CA GLN A 979 23.57 -13.61 24.27
C GLN A 979 22.31 -13.55 23.40
N ALA A 980 21.68 -12.38 23.25
CA ALA A 980 20.49 -12.22 22.41
C ALA A 980 20.78 -12.52 20.91
N MET A 981 21.97 -12.14 20.42
CA MET A 981 22.39 -12.43 19.06
C MET A 981 22.64 -13.93 18.83
N ILE A 982 23.27 -14.61 19.78
CA ILE A 982 23.49 -16.07 19.71
C ILE A 982 22.16 -16.81 19.72
N ALA A 983 21.24 -16.47 20.64
CA ALA A 983 19.94 -17.12 20.75
C ALA A 983 19.11 -16.99 19.46
N SER A 984 19.02 -15.77 18.91
CA SER A 984 18.30 -15.53 17.66
C SER A 984 18.93 -16.21 16.43
N SER A 985 20.27 -16.25 16.36
CA SER A 985 20.98 -16.91 15.24
C SER A 985 20.91 -18.44 15.33
N TYR A 986 20.97 -18.99 16.54
CA TYR A 986 20.86 -20.43 16.80
C TYR A 986 19.47 -20.96 16.41
N ALA A 987 18.42 -20.21 16.72
CA ALA A 987 17.06 -20.64 16.46
C ALA A 987 16.69 -20.64 14.95
N ILE A 988 17.39 -19.84 14.13
CA ILE A 988 17.29 -19.86 12.65
C ILE A 988 18.29 -20.89 12.04
N LEU A 989 19.01 -21.65 12.87
CA LEU A 989 20.02 -22.62 12.46
C LEU A 989 21.22 -22.00 11.71
N ASP A 990 21.50 -20.70 11.91
CA ASP A 990 22.70 -20.03 11.37
C ASP A 990 23.92 -20.25 12.27
N TYR A 991 24.41 -21.50 12.26
CA TYR A 991 25.55 -21.92 13.07
C TYR A 991 26.85 -21.20 12.72
N LYS A 992 27.00 -20.73 11.47
CA LYS A 992 28.19 -19.98 11.04
C LYS A 992 28.27 -18.62 11.74
N ARG A 993 27.15 -17.92 11.89
CA ARG A 993 27.09 -16.64 12.62
C ARG A 993 27.32 -16.84 14.12
N VAL A 994 26.72 -17.89 14.71
CA VAL A 994 26.97 -18.26 16.12
C VAL A 994 28.44 -18.54 16.37
N GLN A 995 29.07 -19.35 15.51
CA GLN A 995 30.50 -19.69 15.64
C GLN A 995 31.39 -18.44 15.55
N LYS A 996 31.10 -17.50 14.63
CA LYS A 996 31.85 -16.24 14.53
C LYS A 996 31.75 -15.39 15.79
N ILE A 997 30.56 -15.26 16.36
CA ILE A 997 30.35 -14.49 17.61
C ILE A 997 31.11 -15.14 18.78
N ALA A 998 30.96 -16.46 18.93
CA ALA A 998 31.59 -17.21 20.03
C ALA A 998 33.12 -17.23 19.91
N MET A 999 33.66 -17.48 18.71
CA MET A 999 35.11 -17.53 18.47
C MET A 999 35.76 -16.17 18.72
N PHE A 1000 35.10 -15.08 18.32
CA PHE A 1000 35.59 -13.73 18.59
C PHE A 1000 35.68 -13.47 20.10
N ALA A 1001 34.62 -13.75 20.86
CA ALA A 1001 34.65 -13.57 22.32
C ALA A 1001 35.70 -14.46 22.99
N LEU A 1002 35.83 -15.71 22.56
CA LEU A 1002 36.76 -16.68 23.13
C LEU A 1002 38.23 -16.29 22.88
N GLN A 1003 38.58 -15.87 21.67
CA GLN A 1003 39.94 -15.44 21.32
C GLN A 1003 40.41 -14.29 22.20
N PHE A 1004 39.55 -13.31 22.46
CA PHE A 1004 39.87 -12.19 23.36
C PHE A 1004 40.04 -12.64 24.82
N VAL A 1005 39.12 -13.47 25.33
CA VAL A 1005 39.22 -14.00 26.71
C VAL A 1005 40.52 -14.78 26.88
N CYS A 1006 40.83 -15.70 25.97
CA CYS A 1006 42.07 -16.49 26.00
C CYS A 1006 43.33 -15.61 25.95
N ALA A 1007 43.36 -14.57 25.12
CA ALA A 1007 44.50 -13.66 25.04
C ALA A 1007 44.71 -12.85 26.34
N SER A 1008 43.65 -12.57 27.09
CA SER A 1008 43.73 -11.79 28.35
C SER A 1008 44.09 -12.62 29.59
N GLN A 1009 43.82 -13.93 29.62
CA GLN A 1009 43.99 -14.75 30.83
C GLN A 1009 45.41 -14.77 31.41
N PRO A 1010 46.50 -14.86 30.62
CA PRO A 1010 47.85 -14.90 31.18
C PRO A 1010 48.21 -13.63 31.94
N ILE A 1011 47.80 -12.48 31.42
CA ILE A 1011 48.03 -11.17 32.05
C ILE A 1011 47.22 -11.06 33.35
N ASN A 1012 45.96 -11.52 33.34
CA ASN A 1012 45.12 -11.55 34.53
C ASN A 1012 45.74 -12.42 35.63
N ALA A 1013 46.22 -13.62 35.29
CA ALA A 1013 46.81 -14.55 36.25
C ALA A 1013 48.05 -13.93 36.93
N LEU A 1014 48.93 -13.30 36.15
CA LEU A 1014 50.11 -12.63 36.68
C LEU A 1014 49.76 -11.44 37.58
N ALA A 1015 48.82 -10.58 37.16
CA ALA A 1015 48.35 -9.46 37.97
C ALA A 1015 47.83 -9.93 39.34
N PHE A 1016 47.03 -11.00 39.39
CA PHE A 1016 46.52 -11.55 40.65
C PHE A 1016 47.60 -12.19 41.53
N ILE A 1017 48.64 -12.80 40.94
CA ILE A 1017 49.78 -13.32 41.71
C ILE A 1017 50.50 -12.18 42.43
N PHE A 1018 50.80 -11.07 41.73
CA PHE A 1018 51.46 -9.91 42.33
C PHE A 1018 50.59 -9.24 43.40
N ASP A 1019 49.29 -9.05 43.14
CA ASP A 1019 48.36 -8.53 44.15
C ASP A 1019 48.35 -9.41 45.40
N GLY A 1020 48.28 -10.74 45.24
CA GLY A 1020 48.34 -11.69 46.35
C GLY A 1020 49.66 -11.65 47.13
N LEU A 1021 50.78 -11.44 46.44
CA LEU A 1021 52.10 -11.29 47.07
C LEU A 1021 52.16 -10.02 47.92
N HIS A 1022 51.68 -8.88 47.40
CA HIS A 1022 51.63 -7.63 48.17
C HIS A 1022 50.67 -7.70 49.36
N TYR A 1023 49.51 -8.37 49.21
CA TYR A 1023 48.65 -8.66 50.35
C TYR A 1023 49.36 -9.52 51.40
N GLY A 1024 50.14 -10.51 50.98
CA GLY A 1024 50.95 -11.34 51.87
C GLY A 1024 52.04 -10.56 52.62
N VAL A 1025 52.60 -9.52 52.00
CA VAL A 1025 53.61 -8.62 52.60
C VAL A 1025 52.97 -7.49 53.41
N SER A 1026 51.64 -7.39 53.45
CA SER A 1026 50.88 -6.35 54.17
C SER A 1026 51.16 -4.91 53.69
N ASP A 1027 51.65 -4.71 52.46
CA ASP A 1027 51.89 -3.37 51.87
C ASP A 1027 50.59 -2.81 51.24
N PHE A 1028 49.59 -2.58 52.09
CA PHE A 1028 48.26 -2.14 51.67
C PHE A 1028 48.25 -0.74 51.05
N ASP A 1029 49.15 0.14 51.48
CA ASP A 1029 49.23 1.53 51.01
C ASP A 1029 49.73 1.60 49.55
N TYR A 1030 50.76 0.81 49.21
CA TYR A 1030 51.23 0.72 47.83
C TYR A 1030 50.14 0.16 46.92
N VAL A 1031 49.51 -0.95 47.32
CA VAL A 1031 48.42 -1.58 46.54
C VAL A 1031 47.27 -0.60 46.34
N ALA A 1032 46.89 0.18 47.35
CA ALA A 1032 45.84 1.18 47.24
C ALA A 1032 46.19 2.27 46.23
N GLN A 1033 47.39 2.87 46.33
CA GLN A 1033 47.82 3.94 45.42
C GLN A 1033 47.99 3.44 43.97
N ALA A 1034 48.63 2.28 43.79
CA ALA A 1034 48.78 1.60 42.51
C ALA A 1034 47.42 1.31 41.86
N THR A 1035 46.49 0.75 42.62
CA THR A 1035 45.16 0.38 42.10
C THR A 1035 44.36 1.61 41.68
N ILE A 1036 44.46 2.72 42.41
CA ILE A 1036 43.80 3.98 42.05
C ILE A 1036 44.42 4.56 40.77
N ALA A 1037 45.75 4.65 40.70
CA ALA A 1037 46.44 5.20 39.52
C ALA A 1037 46.16 4.39 38.25
N VAL A 1038 46.27 3.06 38.35
CA VAL A 1038 45.96 2.14 37.25
C VAL A 1038 44.48 2.19 36.88
N GLY A 1039 43.58 2.32 37.86
CA GLY A 1039 42.14 2.49 37.65
C GLY A 1039 41.80 3.77 36.88
N VAL A 1040 42.43 4.90 37.20
CA VAL A 1040 42.20 6.18 36.48
C VAL A 1040 42.71 6.09 35.04
N MET A 1041 43.93 5.60 34.83
CA MET A 1041 44.54 5.49 33.51
C MET A 1041 43.74 4.55 32.59
N SER A 1042 43.33 3.39 33.09
CA SER A 1042 42.51 2.46 32.32
C SER A 1042 41.10 2.99 32.04
N SER A 1043 40.51 3.74 32.96
CA SER A 1043 39.19 4.37 32.76
C SER A 1043 39.22 5.39 31.63
N LEU A 1044 40.29 6.19 31.52
CA LEU A 1044 40.49 7.12 30.40
C LEU A 1044 40.59 6.39 29.05
N VAL A 1045 41.30 5.26 29.01
CA VAL A 1045 41.38 4.40 27.82
C VAL A 1045 40.02 3.79 27.48
N LEU A 1046 39.26 3.33 28.48
CA LEU A 1046 37.91 2.78 28.31
C LEU A 1046 36.88 3.83 27.88
N LEU A 1047 37.08 5.11 28.18
CA LEU A 1047 36.21 6.19 27.70
C LEU A 1047 36.51 6.55 26.23
N TYR A 1048 37.78 6.58 25.84
CA TYR A 1048 38.19 7.03 24.51
C TYR A 1048 38.22 5.90 23.48
N ALA A 1049 38.86 4.77 23.79
CA ALA A 1049 39.14 3.70 22.83
C ALA A 1049 37.88 3.05 22.22
N PRO A 1050 36.75 2.87 22.94
CA PRO A 1050 35.55 2.31 22.33
C PRO A 1050 34.92 3.21 21.27
N SER A 1051 35.08 4.54 21.38
CA SER A 1051 34.56 5.49 20.37
C SER A 1051 35.30 5.38 19.03
N VAL A 1052 36.58 4.99 19.06
CA VAL A 1052 37.46 4.89 17.89
C VAL A 1052 37.52 3.46 17.34
N PHE A 1053 37.69 2.46 18.21
CA PHE A 1053 37.96 1.07 17.83
C PHE A 1053 36.77 0.12 18.08
N GLY A 1054 35.67 0.62 18.65
CA GLY A 1054 34.49 -0.19 18.99
C GLY A 1054 34.81 -1.22 20.08
N LEU A 1055 34.26 -2.43 19.97
CA LEU A 1055 34.44 -3.51 20.96
C LEU A 1055 35.92 -3.90 21.18
N ALA A 1056 36.75 -3.84 20.14
CA ALA A 1056 38.18 -4.06 20.28
C ALA A 1056 38.84 -3.01 21.20
N GLY A 1057 38.31 -1.78 21.23
CA GLY A 1057 38.73 -0.72 22.15
C GLY A 1057 38.34 -0.99 23.60
N VAL A 1058 37.18 -1.61 23.86
CA VAL A 1058 36.78 -2.02 25.22
C VAL A 1058 37.73 -3.10 25.74
N TRP A 1059 37.99 -4.12 24.93
CA TRP A 1059 38.92 -5.18 25.29
C TRP A 1059 40.35 -4.67 25.42
N ALA A 1060 40.79 -3.75 24.56
CA ALA A 1060 42.09 -3.10 24.70
C ALA A 1060 42.20 -2.33 26.03
N GLY A 1061 41.13 -1.64 26.45
CA GLY A 1061 41.07 -0.97 27.75
C GLY A 1061 41.16 -1.94 28.93
N LEU A 1062 40.44 -3.07 28.89
CA LEU A 1062 40.51 -4.11 29.93
C LEU A 1062 41.88 -4.81 29.98
N THR A 1063 42.47 -5.10 28.82
CA THR A 1063 43.83 -5.65 28.74
C THR A 1063 44.86 -4.65 29.24
N THR A 1064 44.67 -3.36 28.95
CA THR A 1064 45.54 -2.27 29.46
C THR A 1064 45.42 -2.14 30.98
N LEU A 1065 44.22 -2.24 31.54
CA LEU A 1065 44.01 -2.28 32.99
C LEU A 1065 44.82 -3.40 33.64
N MET A 1066 44.69 -4.62 33.14
CA MET A 1066 45.34 -5.79 33.73
C MET A 1066 46.86 -5.77 33.48
N GLY A 1067 47.29 -5.27 32.32
CA GLY A 1067 48.71 -5.07 32.00
C GLY A 1067 49.36 -4.01 32.88
N LEU A 1068 48.68 -2.90 33.15
CA LEU A 1068 49.16 -1.86 34.06
C LEU A 1068 49.20 -2.36 35.52
N ARG A 1069 48.23 -3.18 35.95
CA ARG A 1069 48.25 -3.82 37.28
C ARG A 1069 49.45 -4.75 37.42
N MET A 1070 49.67 -5.61 36.42
CA MET A 1070 50.84 -6.48 36.36
C MET A 1070 52.13 -5.65 36.39
N ALA A 1071 52.24 -4.61 35.57
CA ALA A 1071 53.42 -3.74 35.53
C ALA A 1071 53.67 -3.03 36.87
N SER A 1072 52.62 -2.56 37.55
CA SER A 1072 52.73 -1.94 38.87
C SER A 1072 53.21 -2.94 39.93
N GLY A 1073 52.78 -4.19 39.86
CA GLY A 1073 53.29 -5.25 40.74
C GLY A 1073 54.76 -5.60 40.47
N ILE A 1074 55.20 -5.52 39.21
CA ILE A 1074 56.61 -5.76 38.81
C ILE A 1074 57.52 -4.58 39.18
N LEU A 1075 57.00 -3.34 39.10
CA LEU A 1075 57.76 -2.11 39.38
C LEU A 1075 58.05 -1.89 40.87
N ARG A 1076 57.35 -2.61 41.76
CA ARG A 1076 57.55 -2.58 43.21
C ARG A 1076 58.48 -3.69 43.63
#